data_AF-A0A7Y3BBI8-F1
#
_entry.id   AF-A0A7Y3BBI8-F1
#
_cell.length_a   1.000
_cell.length_b   1.000
_cell.length_c   1.000
_cell.angle_alpha   90.00
_cell.angle_beta   90.00
_cell.angle_gamma   90.00
#
_symmetry.space_group_name_H-M   'P 1'
#
loop_
_entity.id
_entity.type
_entity.pdbx_description
1 polymer ?
#
loop_
_entity_poly.entity_id
_entity_poly.type
_entity_poly.pdbx_seq_one_letter_code
_entity_poly.pdbx_strand_id
1 'polypeptide(L)'
;MKKTTYCVRAAVVAFIFLFSISTYSQSTQTVDFIATKDAYLRGKPDGEQTKNFGDCNDLRVKNKPTDLKRILLQFDISSIPSNSYIESAELRLNSTDDKDMTVSVFQIGDSDSWDEGNLCGNTGSSNWNNRTSGSSWSSPGVVGNNYDDGTPIATINAAYKGIQSWFITSLVQDWVSGIATNNGVMLGGQDGKDEEAKYESTDAGDPNPPTLRVTYRTVYDNDNDGVYNQLDIDDDNDGILDTDECSSLTDPPLLNANFEDLDILTLDDGPTDVVGTDGIWKGDASNIPNWLSADTANNYLEIWHNSQRAGNDSGGQAYSGTHWAEINATTNDGLYQDIASTPGTVLQWTFAHRKRTGYSGSANEDIAELLIGDPSGTMTSQGTFTSAGDSSWTMHTGQYVVPAGQTTTRLTFTVIQTASGSTSSGNFIDQVQLYAIPSGCEDFDGDSIPDYLDLDTDNDGIPDIVENGSASISAGKATIPSASFIDTNNNGMHDPFESNSPIDSDGDGAPNFRDLDSDNDANFDVDEARTKRYVFGKLVFDNGDGDINGDGVGDGTESEAFREKDDDGDGTVEYFGDGILDKYDYGTGPNEFGNLSQGSAPHYVNNEDNGSIPDYLDLDSNDDGVFDIEETHYAHLDGNNDGKIDDTVDSDGDGLVNS
;
A
#
# COMPACT_ATOMS: atom_id res chain seq x y z
N MET A 1 -8.52 68.23 -41.76
CA MET A 1 -7.52 67.97 -42.83
C MET A 1 -6.78 66.69 -42.47
N LYS A 2 -6.65 65.80 -43.47
CA LYS A 2 -5.66 64.71 -43.67
C LYS A 2 -5.00 64.01 -42.46
N LYS A 3 -5.19 62.68 -42.47
CA LYS A 3 -4.32 61.57 -42.02
C LYS A 3 -2.85 61.93 -41.74
N THR A 4 -2.32 61.39 -40.64
CA THR A 4 -1.02 60.70 -40.66
C THR A 4 -1.07 59.49 -39.74
N THR A 5 -0.81 58.32 -40.33
CA THR A 5 -0.63 57.01 -39.69
C THR A 5 0.74 56.96 -39.03
N TYR A 6 0.82 56.46 -37.79
CA TYR A 6 2.04 55.84 -37.25
C TYR A 6 1.68 54.46 -36.71
N CYS A 7 2.38 53.47 -37.24
CA CYS A 7 2.35 52.07 -36.86
C CYS A 7 3.25 51.90 -35.61
N VAL A 8 2.71 51.39 -34.52
CA VAL A 8 3.49 50.84 -33.41
C VAL A 8 3.02 49.41 -33.21
N ARG A 9 3.92 48.46 -33.49
CA ARG A 9 3.74 47.04 -33.17
C ARG A 9 3.60 46.91 -31.66
N ALA A 10 2.44 46.50 -31.18
CA ALA A 10 2.28 45.96 -29.84
C ALA A 10 2.88 44.55 -29.85
N ALA A 11 3.96 44.34 -29.10
CA ALA A 11 4.37 43.01 -28.69
C ALA A 11 3.35 42.53 -27.65
N VAL A 12 2.49 41.59 -28.04
CA VAL A 12 1.72 40.79 -27.09
C VAL A 12 2.70 39.78 -26.52
N VAL A 13 3.20 40.05 -25.31
CA VAL A 13 3.83 39.01 -24.49
C VAL A 13 2.67 38.15 -23.98
N ALA A 14 2.40 37.05 -24.68
CA ALA A 14 1.57 35.99 -24.14
C ALA A 14 2.40 35.30 -23.06
N PHE A 15 2.11 35.62 -21.80
CA PHE A 15 2.45 34.73 -20.68
C PHE A 15 1.55 33.52 -20.83
N ILE A 16 2.08 32.47 -21.46
CA ILE A 16 1.54 31.13 -21.33
C ILE A 16 1.89 30.74 -19.89
N PHE A 17 0.90 30.82 -18.99
CA PHE A 17 0.94 30.04 -17.76
C PHE A 17 0.89 28.58 -18.19
N LEU A 18 2.06 27.95 -18.27
CA LEU A 18 2.16 26.51 -18.13
C LEU A 18 1.74 26.24 -16.68
N PHE A 19 0.49 25.80 -16.50
CA PHE A 19 0.16 25.01 -15.33
C PHE A 19 1.01 23.76 -15.44
N SER A 20 2.11 23.71 -14.67
CA SER A 20 2.71 22.44 -14.32
C SER A 20 1.69 21.75 -13.42
N ILE A 21 1.00 20.76 -13.95
CA ILE A 21 0.40 19.73 -13.13
C ILE A 21 1.60 19.05 -12.47
N SER A 22 1.82 19.32 -11.18
CA SER A 22 2.72 18.51 -10.38
C SER A 22 2.06 17.15 -10.26
N THR A 23 2.47 16.21 -11.10
CA THR A 23 2.22 14.80 -10.87
C THR A 23 2.95 14.44 -9.57
N TYR A 24 2.18 14.02 -8.56
CA TYR A 24 2.73 13.37 -7.38
C TYR A 24 3.63 12.22 -7.86
N SER A 25 4.90 12.24 -7.45
CA SER A 25 5.83 11.14 -7.71
C SER A 25 6.14 10.55 -6.36
N GLN A 26 5.46 9.46 -6.01
CA GLN A 26 5.98 8.45 -5.10
C GLN A 26 7.45 8.16 -5.50
N SER A 27 8.34 8.08 -4.52
CA SER A 27 9.79 8.09 -4.76
C SER A 27 10.22 6.84 -5.52
N THR A 28 10.51 7.02 -6.79
CA THR A 28 11.03 5.99 -7.68
C THR A 28 12.44 5.54 -7.22
N GLN A 29 12.55 4.32 -6.72
CA GLN A 29 13.83 3.63 -6.48
C GLN A 29 14.38 3.07 -7.80
N THR A 30 15.70 2.95 -7.91
CA THR A 30 16.34 2.25 -9.03
C THR A 30 17.51 1.42 -8.53
N VAL A 31 17.43 0.11 -8.74
CA VAL A 31 18.41 -0.89 -8.29
C VAL A 31 18.95 -1.67 -9.48
N ASP A 32 20.26 -1.88 -9.51
CA ASP A 32 20.95 -2.71 -10.51
C ASP A 32 21.27 -4.08 -9.89
N PHE A 33 20.52 -5.12 -10.29
CA PHE A 33 20.74 -6.50 -9.85
C PHE A 33 21.72 -7.22 -10.77
N ILE A 34 22.81 -7.73 -10.23
CA ILE A 34 23.72 -8.62 -10.98
C ILE A 34 23.10 -10.02 -11.02
N ALA A 35 23.21 -10.70 -12.16
CA ALA A 35 22.74 -12.09 -12.27
C ALA A 35 23.37 -12.98 -11.18
N THR A 36 22.54 -13.73 -10.46
CA THR A 36 22.99 -14.68 -9.44
C THR A 36 23.28 -16.06 -10.01
N LYS A 37 22.79 -16.32 -11.23
CA LYS A 37 23.15 -17.47 -12.06
C LYS A 37 23.22 -17.04 -13.51
N ASP A 38 24.23 -17.49 -14.23
CA ASP A 38 24.31 -17.40 -15.68
C ASP A 38 24.84 -18.70 -16.33
N ALA A 39 24.20 -19.12 -17.41
CA ALA A 39 24.65 -20.27 -18.17
C ALA A 39 24.24 -20.14 -19.63
N TYR A 40 24.75 -21.02 -20.50
CA TYR A 40 24.10 -21.26 -21.78
C TYR A 40 23.86 -22.74 -22.07
N LEU A 41 22.75 -23.04 -22.70
CA LEU A 41 22.40 -24.38 -23.18
C LEU A 41 22.91 -24.59 -24.60
N ARG A 42 23.30 -25.81 -24.96
CA ARG A 42 23.73 -26.15 -26.33
C ARG A 42 22.98 -27.34 -26.92
N GLY A 43 22.18 -27.07 -27.94
CA GLY A 43 21.30 -28.04 -28.61
C GLY A 43 21.93 -28.74 -29.81
N LYS A 44 23.18 -29.21 -29.73
CA LYS A 44 23.86 -29.88 -30.85
C LYS A 44 23.76 -31.42 -30.73
N PRO A 45 23.24 -32.13 -31.76
CA PRO A 45 22.98 -33.57 -31.70
C PRO A 45 24.24 -34.42 -31.92
N ASP A 46 25.34 -34.09 -31.24
CA ASP A 46 26.62 -34.82 -31.24
C ASP A 46 27.15 -35.06 -29.82
N GLY A 47 26.24 -35.07 -28.83
CA GLY A 47 26.55 -35.26 -27.41
C GLY A 47 26.76 -33.97 -26.63
N GLU A 48 26.69 -32.80 -27.27
CA GLU A 48 26.76 -31.52 -26.56
C GLU A 48 25.50 -31.21 -25.75
N GLN A 49 24.36 -31.82 -26.10
CA GLN A 49 23.09 -31.68 -25.38
C GLN A 49 23.14 -32.13 -23.91
N THR A 50 24.17 -32.89 -23.50
CA THR A 50 24.36 -33.34 -22.11
C THR A 50 25.37 -32.50 -21.35
N LYS A 51 25.95 -31.47 -21.97
CA LYS A 51 26.99 -30.64 -21.38
C LYS A 51 26.39 -29.42 -20.67
N ASN A 52 27.01 -29.07 -19.55
CA ASN A 52 26.80 -27.84 -18.80
C ASN A 52 27.81 -26.78 -19.27
N PHE A 53 27.39 -25.52 -19.18
CA PHE A 53 28.20 -24.35 -19.55
C PHE A 53 27.99 -23.17 -18.59
N GLY A 54 27.77 -23.45 -17.30
CA GLY A 54 27.58 -22.42 -16.26
C GLY A 54 28.84 -22.11 -15.45
N ASP A 55 30.02 -22.40 -15.98
CA ASP A 55 31.32 -21.90 -15.46
C ASP A 55 32.16 -21.38 -16.64
N CYS A 56 31.46 -20.92 -17.68
CA CYS A 56 32.09 -20.48 -18.92
C CYS A 56 32.20 -18.97 -18.90
N ASN A 57 33.42 -18.46 -19.13
CA ASN A 57 33.70 -17.02 -19.21
C ASN A 57 33.00 -16.27 -20.36
N ASP A 58 32.10 -16.91 -21.12
CA ASP A 58 31.27 -16.25 -22.13
C ASP A 58 29.90 -16.91 -22.26
N LEU A 59 28.88 -16.06 -22.37
CA LEU A 59 27.50 -16.46 -22.68
C LEU A 59 27.27 -16.39 -24.19
N ARG A 60 26.41 -17.27 -24.72
CA ARG A 60 26.26 -17.42 -26.17
C ARG A 60 24.83 -17.61 -26.61
N VAL A 61 24.46 -16.88 -27.66
CA VAL A 61 23.23 -17.08 -28.41
C VAL A 61 23.57 -17.51 -29.82
N LYS A 62 22.89 -18.55 -30.32
CA LYS A 62 23.02 -19.00 -31.70
C LYS A 62 21.74 -19.64 -32.19
N ASN A 63 21.30 -19.20 -33.37
CA ASN A 63 20.15 -19.76 -34.05
C ASN A 63 20.60 -20.56 -35.30
N LYS A 64 21.17 -21.75 -35.08
CA LYS A 64 21.39 -22.75 -36.14
C LYS A 64 20.64 -24.04 -35.79
N PRO A 65 19.84 -24.65 -36.69
CA PRO A 65 18.96 -25.76 -36.31
C PRO A 65 19.72 -26.98 -35.79
N THR A 66 20.98 -27.10 -36.17
CA THR A 66 21.85 -28.20 -35.78
C THR A 66 22.82 -27.84 -34.66
N ASP A 67 22.84 -26.61 -34.14
CA ASP A 67 23.80 -26.12 -33.12
C ASP A 67 23.22 -24.88 -32.40
N LEU A 68 22.11 -25.08 -31.69
CA LEU A 68 21.45 -24.01 -30.94
C LEU A 68 22.25 -23.63 -29.70
N LYS A 69 22.26 -22.34 -29.37
CA LYS A 69 22.73 -21.84 -28.08
C LYS A 69 21.74 -20.82 -27.51
N ARG A 70 21.42 -20.97 -26.22
CA ARG A 70 20.46 -20.15 -25.48
C ARG A 70 21.06 -19.77 -24.15
N ILE A 71 20.99 -18.50 -23.76
CA ILE A 71 21.46 -18.04 -22.45
C ILE A 71 20.35 -18.27 -21.42
N LEU A 72 20.72 -18.61 -20.19
CA LEU A 72 19.87 -18.60 -19.00
C LEU A 72 20.44 -17.59 -18.02
N LEU A 73 19.58 -16.75 -17.42
CA LEU A 73 19.94 -15.80 -16.37
C LEU A 73 18.91 -15.88 -15.25
N GLN A 74 19.35 -15.78 -14.00
CA GLN A 74 18.49 -15.57 -12.85
C GLN A 74 19.02 -14.39 -12.03
N PHE A 75 18.11 -13.62 -11.44
CA PHE A 75 18.41 -12.46 -10.60
C PHE A 75 17.77 -12.67 -9.23
N ASP A 76 18.47 -12.28 -8.17
CA ASP A 76 17.86 -12.17 -6.85
C ASP A 76 17.29 -10.77 -6.70
N ILE A 77 15.97 -10.67 -6.67
CA ILE A 77 15.23 -9.42 -6.55
C ILE A 77 14.54 -9.30 -5.19
N SER A 78 14.89 -10.14 -4.22
CA SER A 78 14.18 -10.20 -2.92
C SER A 78 14.33 -8.93 -2.08
N SER A 79 15.18 -7.99 -2.49
CA SER A 79 15.30 -6.68 -1.85
C SER A 79 14.24 -5.68 -2.34
N ILE A 80 13.47 -6.01 -3.38
CA ILE A 80 12.30 -5.22 -3.79
C ILE A 80 11.15 -5.63 -2.88
N PRO A 81 10.53 -4.71 -2.11
CA PRO A 81 9.34 -4.99 -1.31
C PRO A 81 8.23 -5.59 -2.19
N SER A 82 7.49 -6.57 -1.67
CA SER A 82 6.42 -7.25 -2.42
C SER A 82 5.28 -6.31 -2.85
N ASN A 83 5.06 -5.23 -2.09
CA ASN A 83 4.14 -4.16 -2.41
C ASN A 83 4.76 -3.08 -3.31
N SER A 84 5.64 -3.45 -4.25
CA SER A 84 6.26 -2.50 -5.19
C SER A 84 5.62 -2.54 -6.57
N TYR A 85 5.31 -1.36 -7.11
CA TYR A 85 4.98 -1.16 -8.51
C TYR A 85 6.25 -0.95 -9.34
N ILE A 86 6.46 -1.81 -10.34
CA ILE A 86 7.61 -1.81 -11.23
C ILE A 86 7.37 -0.86 -12.41
N GLU A 87 7.92 0.35 -12.32
CA GLU A 87 7.84 1.34 -13.41
C GLU A 87 8.62 0.93 -14.65
N SER A 88 9.82 0.33 -14.45
CA SER A 88 10.59 -0.21 -15.55
C SER A 88 11.54 -1.32 -15.08
N ALA A 89 11.73 -2.35 -15.91
CA ALA A 89 12.79 -3.32 -15.70
C ALA A 89 13.58 -3.54 -17.00
N GLU A 90 14.86 -3.15 -17.00
CA GLU A 90 15.76 -3.19 -18.14
C GLU A 90 16.84 -4.26 -17.94
N LEU A 91 16.70 -5.40 -18.61
CA LEU A 91 17.73 -6.43 -18.70
C LEU A 91 18.85 -5.97 -19.62
N ARG A 92 20.09 -5.98 -19.13
CA ARG A 92 21.28 -5.49 -19.83
C ARG A 92 22.35 -6.56 -19.92
N LEU A 93 22.79 -6.87 -21.15
CA LEU A 93 23.94 -7.73 -21.40
C LEU A 93 24.96 -7.01 -22.28
N ASN A 94 26.23 -7.12 -21.93
CA ASN A 94 27.30 -6.54 -22.74
C ASN A 94 27.76 -7.52 -23.83
N SER A 95 27.45 -7.22 -25.08
CA SER A 95 27.91 -8.01 -26.23
C SER A 95 29.38 -7.72 -26.53
N THR A 96 30.18 -8.77 -26.76
CA THR A 96 31.62 -8.66 -27.01
C THR A 96 31.99 -8.68 -28.49
N ASP A 97 31.04 -8.95 -29.38
CA ASP A 97 31.18 -9.03 -30.83
C ASP A 97 30.08 -8.29 -31.62
N ASP A 98 30.39 -7.90 -32.85
CA ASP A 98 29.48 -7.14 -33.72
C ASP A 98 28.65 -8.08 -34.60
N LYS A 99 27.84 -8.94 -33.99
CA LYS A 99 26.92 -9.83 -34.71
C LYS A 99 25.61 -9.14 -34.98
N ASP A 100 25.05 -9.33 -36.18
CA ASP A 100 23.71 -8.88 -36.58
C ASP A 100 22.73 -10.04 -36.45
N MET A 101 22.09 -10.14 -35.29
CA MET A 101 21.19 -11.22 -34.91
C MET A 101 20.00 -10.67 -34.10
N THR A 102 18.80 -11.14 -34.38
CA THR A 102 17.63 -10.84 -33.54
C THR A 102 17.64 -11.74 -32.32
N VAL A 103 17.57 -11.16 -31.12
CA VAL A 103 17.61 -11.87 -29.84
C VAL A 103 16.40 -11.51 -29.00
N SER A 104 15.73 -12.53 -28.49
CA SER A 104 14.50 -12.40 -27.70
C SER A 104 14.65 -13.04 -26.33
N VAL A 105 13.88 -12.50 -25.39
CA VAL A 105 13.80 -12.91 -24.00
C VAL A 105 12.50 -13.65 -23.76
N PHE A 106 12.58 -14.75 -23.03
CA PHE A 106 11.46 -15.59 -22.64
C PHE A 106 11.54 -15.89 -21.15
N GLN A 107 10.39 -16.08 -20.50
CA GLN A 107 10.31 -16.55 -19.11
C GLN A 107 10.71 -18.02 -19.05
N ILE A 108 11.44 -18.40 -18.00
CA ILE A 108 11.61 -19.80 -17.61
C ILE A 108 10.37 -20.20 -16.80
N GLY A 109 9.67 -21.25 -17.22
CA GLY A 109 8.37 -21.62 -16.62
C GLY A 109 8.43 -21.89 -15.12
N ASP A 110 7.32 -21.71 -14.41
CA ASP A 110 7.27 -21.75 -12.93
C ASP A 110 7.74 -23.08 -12.32
N SER A 111 7.58 -24.19 -13.05
CA SER A 111 8.02 -25.52 -12.63
C SER A 111 9.46 -25.87 -13.00
N ASP A 112 10.19 -24.96 -13.67
CA ASP A 112 11.50 -25.18 -14.26
C ASP A 112 12.67 -24.52 -13.50
N SER A 113 12.63 -24.57 -12.17
CA SER A 113 13.78 -24.20 -11.33
C SER A 113 15.04 -24.97 -11.71
N TRP A 114 16.18 -24.27 -11.81
CA TRP A 114 17.41 -24.81 -12.38
C TRP A 114 18.65 -24.50 -11.55
N ASP A 115 19.68 -25.33 -11.70
CA ASP A 115 21.01 -25.11 -11.12
C ASP A 115 21.96 -24.57 -12.18
N GLU A 116 22.84 -23.63 -11.87
CA GLU A 116 23.79 -23.10 -12.87
C GLU A 116 24.75 -24.19 -13.38
N GLY A 117 25.13 -25.09 -12.48
CA GLY A 117 26.22 -26.02 -12.66
C GLY A 117 27.56 -25.35 -12.33
N ASN A 118 28.66 -26.01 -12.63
CA ASN A 118 30.01 -25.51 -12.35
C ASN A 118 31.03 -26.06 -13.35
N LEU A 119 30.58 -26.31 -14.58
CA LEU A 119 31.39 -26.91 -15.63
C LEU A 119 31.26 -26.10 -16.92
N CYS A 120 32.38 -25.91 -17.61
CA CYS A 120 32.38 -25.40 -18.98
C CYS A 120 32.66 -26.52 -19.99
N GLY A 121 31.60 -26.97 -20.69
CA GLY A 121 31.71 -27.92 -21.81
C GLY A 121 31.92 -29.39 -21.42
N ASN A 122 31.56 -29.75 -20.19
CA ASN A 122 31.58 -31.13 -19.67
C ASN A 122 30.17 -31.60 -19.29
N THR A 123 29.97 -32.91 -19.18
CA THR A 123 28.65 -33.46 -18.80
C THR A 123 28.27 -33.01 -17.39
N GLY A 124 27.10 -32.40 -17.24
CA GLY A 124 26.62 -31.81 -15.99
C GLY A 124 25.13 -31.48 -16.06
N SER A 125 24.59 -30.91 -14.98
CA SER A 125 23.21 -30.40 -14.89
C SER A 125 23.01 -29.12 -15.72
N SER A 126 21.80 -28.55 -15.77
CA SER A 126 21.43 -27.45 -16.70
C SER A 126 22.05 -27.57 -18.08
N ASN A 127 21.70 -28.67 -18.74
CA ASN A 127 22.03 -28.94 -20.12
C ASN A 127 20.76 -28.83 -20.99
N TRP A 128 20.88 -29.09 -22.30
CA TRP A 128 19.74 -28.93 -23.21
C TRP A 128 18.48 -29.72 -22.78
N ASN A 129 18.68 -30.88 -22.14
CA ASN A 129 17.58 -31.78 -21.80
C ASN A 129 17.15 -31.69 -20.33
N ASN A 130 18.04 -31.27 -19.42
CA ASN A 130 17.81 -31.33 -17.97
C ASN A 130 18.14 -30.02 -17.30
N ARG A 131 17.24 -29.53 -16.45
CA ARG A 131 17.37 -28.31 -15.63
C ARG A 131 18.11 -28.50 -14.32
N THR A 132 18.17 -29.74 -13.83
CA THR A 132 18.98 -30.12 -12.68
C THR A 132 19.52 -31.53 -12.89
N SER A 133 20.36 -32.01 -11.98
CA SER A 133 20.79 -33.42 -11.99
C SER A 133 19.59 -34.36 -11.83
N GLY A 134 19.19 -35.00 -12.93
CA GLY A 134 18.12 -36.02 -12.95
C GLY A 134 16.70 -35.49 -13.20
N SER A 135 16.51 -34.18 -13.41
CA SER A 135 15.20 -33.60 -13.76
C SER A 135 15.23 -32.94 -15.13
N SER A 136 14.30 -33.34 -16.00
CA SER A 136 14.15 -32.74 -17.33
C SER A 136 13.47 -31.37 -17.26
N TRP A 137 13.75 -30.51 -18.24
CA TRP A 137 12.94 -29.32 -18.48
C TRP A 137 11.51 -29.71 -18.85
N SER A 138 10.52 -28.86 -18.54
CA SER A 138 9.15 -29.02 -19.05
C SER A 138 9.13 -29.12 -20.58
N SER A 139 9.97 -28.30 -21.23
CA SER A 139 10.30 -28.36 -22.65
C SER A 139 11.81 -28.30 -22.85
N PRO A 140 12.44 -29.24 -23.59
CA PRO A 140 13.88 -29.22 -23.84
C PRO A 140 14.36 -27.86 -24.38
N GLY A 141 15.44 -27.33 -23.80
CA GLY A 141 15.94 -25.99 -24.08
C GLY A 141 15.07 -24.85 -23.53
N VAL A 142 14.22 -25.11 -22.53
CA VAL A 142 13.26 -24.20 -21.87
C VAL A 142 11.97 -23.95 -22.64
N VAL A 143 12.03 -23.36 -23.85
CA VAL A 143 10.81 -22.97 -24.58
C VAL A 143 10.33 -23.98 -25.61
N GLY A 144 11.11 -25.03 -25.91
CA GLY A 144 10.80 -25.99 -26.97
C GLY A 144 11.92 -26.18 -27.99
N ASN A 145 11.77 -27.23 -28.81
CA ASN A 145 12.76 -27.67 -29.79
C ASN A 145 12.68 -26.93 -31.14
N ASN A 146 11.57 -26.27 -31.43
CA ASN A 146 11.40 -25.45 -32.62
C ASN A 146 11.59 -23.98 -32.23
N TYR A 147 12.11 -23.21 -33.16
CA TYR A 147 12.21 -21.76 -33.03
C TYR A 147 10.84 -21.18 -32.69
N ASP A 148 10.80 -20.35 -31.65
CA ASP A 148 9.77 -19.31 -31.53
C ASP A 148 8.35 -19.83 -31.23
N ASP A 149 8.21 -21.01 -30.62
CA ASP A 149 6.91 -21.52 -30.18
C ASP A 149 6.39 -20.84 -28.90
N GLY A 150 7.27 -20.16 -28.16
CA GLY A 150 6.90 -19.24 -27.10
C GLY A 150 6.66 -17.81 -27.61
N THR A 151 5.77 -17.08 -26.95
CA THR A 151 5.64 -15.63 -27.15
C THR A 151 6.80 -14.94 -26.40
N PRO A 152 7.68 -14.18 -27.09
CA PRO A 152 8.76 -13.48 -26.41
C PRO A 152 8.23 -12.31 -25.59
N ILE A 153 8.86 -12.06 -24.44
CA ILE A 153 8.58 -10.93 -23.55
C ILE A 153 9.12 -9.65 -24.16
N ALA A 154 10.34 -9.74 -24.69
CA ALA A 154 11.03 -8.64 -25.34
C ALA A 154 11.89 -9.15 -26.49
N THR A 155 12.08 -8.33 -27.51
CA THR A 155 12.90 -8.66 -28.69
C THR A 155 13.67 -7.43 -29.15
N ILE A 156 14.96 -7.60 -29.43
CA ILE A 156 15.77 -6.57 -30.08
C ILE A 156 16.52 -7.15 -31.28
N ASN A 157 16.99 -6.25 -32.16
CA ASN A 157 18.07 -6.58 -33.07
C ASN A 157 19.41 -6.27 -32.39
N ALA A 158 20.10 -7.32 -31.96
CA ALA A 158 21.47 -7.27 -31.48
C ALA A 158 22.37 -7.14 -32.70
N ALA A 159 22.84 -5.92 -33.02
CA ALA A 159 23.64 -5.65 -34.22
C ALA A 159 25.06 -5.11 -33.95
N TYR A 160 25.38 -4.79 -32.70
CA TYR A 160 26.58 -4.07 -32.33
C TYR A 160 27.14 -4.56 -31.00
N LYS A 161 28.47 -4.50 -30.88
CA LYS A 161 29.22 -4.67 -29.64
C LYS A 161 28.84 -3.58 -28.63
N GLY A 162 28.78 -3.94 -27.35
CA GLY A 162 28.41 -3.07 -26.25
C GLY A 162 27.15 -3.52 -25.53
N ILE A 163 26.67 -2.69 -24.61
CA ILE A 163 25.47 -2.98 -23.80
C ILE A 163 24.25 -3.02 -24.72
N GLN A 164 23.50 -4.11 -24.60
CA GLN A 164 22.21 -4.35 -25.23
C GLN A 164 21.15 -4.51 -24.15
N SER A 165 19.95 -3.97 -24.42
CA SER A 165 18.90 -3.82 -23.41
C SER A 165 17.57 -4.38 -23.87
N TRP A 166 16.87 -5.08 -22.99
CA TRP A 166 15.51 -5.58 -23.16
C TRP A 166 14.64 -5.12 -22.00
N PHE A 167 13.46 -4.59 -22.27
CA PHE A 167 12.50 -4.23 -21.22
C PHE A 167 11.62 -5.43 -20.89
N ILE A 168 11.69 -5.90 -19.65
CA ILE A 168 10.93 -7.04 -19.12
C ILE A 168 10.03 -6.63 -17.95
N THR A 169 9.61 -5.37 -17.91
CA THR A 169 8.86 -4.72 -16.82
C THR A 169 7.72 -5.60 -16.28
N SER A 170 6.80 -6.04 -17.13
CA SER A 170 5.65 -6.84 -16.70
C SER A 170 6.04 -8.17 -16.06
N LEU A 171 7.08 -8.84 -16.57
CA LEU A 171 7.55 -10.10 -15.96
C LEU A 171 8.12 -9.85 -14.55
N VAL A 172 8.83 -8.74 -14.36
CA VAL A 172 9.40 -8.41 -13.06
C VAL A 172 8.32 -7.99 -12.08
N GLN A 173 7.26 -7.30 -12.55
CA GLN A 173 6.05 -7.08 -11.74
C GLN A 173 5.46 -8.41 -11.27
N ASP A 174 5.24 -9.36 -12.19
CA ASP A 174 4.68 -10.68 -11.84
C ASP A 174 5.55 -11.43 -10.81
N TRP A 175 6.88 -11.25 -10.85
CA TRP A 175 7.78 -11.83 -9.85
C TRP A 175 7.66 -11.17 -8.47
N VAL A 176 7.51 -9.85 -8.43
CA VAL A 176 7.40 -9.08 -7.17
C VAL A 176 6.04 -9.30 -6.51
N SER A 177 4.97 -9.30 -7.29
CA SER A 177 3.61 -9.58 -6.84
C SER A 177 3.32 -11.08 -6.60
N GLY A 178 4.31 -11.96 -6.79
CA GLY A 178 4.16 -13.41 -6.56
C GLY A 178 3.31 -14.19 -7.57
N ILE A 179 2.77 -13.52 -8.59
CA ILE A 179 1.98 -14.11 -9.70
C ILE A 179 2.81 -15.15 -10.47
N ALA A 180 4.09 -14.87 -10.68
CA ALA A 180 5.03 -15.74 -11.37
C ALA A 180 6.20 -16.12 -10.47
N THR A 181 6.69 -17.35 -10.61
CA THR A 181 7.91 -17.75 -9.89
C THR A 181 9.15 -17.20 -10.60
N ASN A 182 10.01 -16.47 -9.89
CA ASN A 182 11.29 -16.01 -10.42
C ASN A 182 12.29 -17.17 -10.62
N ASN A 183 12.14 -17.91 -11.72
CA ASN A 183 13.14 -18.85 -12.22
C ASN A 183 14.11 -18.20 -13.22
N GLY A 184 13.96 -16.89 -13.47
CA GLY A 184 14.78 -16.14 -14.41
C GLY A 184 14.29 -16.19 -15.87
N VAL A 185 15.19 -15.84 -16.79
CA VAL A 185 14.89 -15.68 -18.22
C VAL A 185 15.82 -16.51 -19.11
N MET A 186 15.31 -16.86 -20.29
CA MET A 186 16.07 -17.46 -21.38
C MET A 186 16.20 -16.47 -22.53
N LEU A 187 17.41 -16.31 -23.08
CA LEU A 187 17.66 -15.53 -24.29
C LEU A 187 18.02 -16.43 -25.48
N GLY A 188 17.34 -16.22 -26.60
CA GLY A 188 17.49 -17.02 -27.82
C GLY A 188 17.39 -16.19 -29.09
N GLY A 189 18.06 -16.63 -30.16
CA GLY A 189 18.00 -15.95 -31.45
C GLY A 189 16.72 -16.27 -32.23
N GLN A 190 16.14 -15.30 -32.95
CA GLN A 190 14.83 -15.44 -33.65
C GLN A 190 14.88 -15.28 -35.18
N ASP A 191 15.93 -14.72 -35.75
CA ASP A 191 15.95 -14.39 -37.19
C ASP A 191 16.43 -15.52 -38.12
N GLY A 192 16.73 -16.70 -37.55
CA GLY A 192 17.19 -17.87 -38.29
C GLY A 192 18.58 -17.72 -38.93
N LYS A 193 19.34 -16.67 -38.59
CA LYS A 193 20.71 -16.48 -39.09
C LYS A 193 21.68 -17.42 -38.38
N ASP A 194 22.60 -18.03 -39.14
CA ASP A 194 23.71 -18.85 -38.59
C ASP A 194 24.86 -17.96 -38.09
N GLU A 195 24.53 -17.07 -37.16
CA GLU A 195 25.47 -16.23 -36.41
C GLU A 195 25.53 -16.69 -34.95
N GLU A 196 26.64 -16.39 -34.28
CA GLU A 196 26.85 -16.68 -32.85
C GLU A 196 27.27 -15.39 -32.17
N ALA A 197 26.38 -14.81 -31.37
CA ALA A 197 26.69 -13.64 -30.56
C ALA A 197 27.20 -14.06 -29.19
N LYS A 198 28.16 -13.29 -28.68
CA LYS A 198 28.83 -13.52 -27.40
C LYS A 198 28.57 -12.38 -26.45
N TYR A 199 28.32 -12.72 -25.20
CA TYR A 199 28.08 -11.78 -24.12
C TYR A 199 29.02 -12.08 -22.95
N GLU A 200 29.34 -11.04 -22.18
CA GLU A 200 30.06 -11.16 -20.91
C GLU A 200 29.27 -12.01 -19.91
N SER A 201 29.99 -12.68 -19.01
CA SER A 201 29.46 -13.61 -18.01
C SER A 201 29.87 -13.16 -16.61
N THR A 202 29.10 -13.53 -15.58
CA THR A 202 29.49 -13.31 -14.18
C THR A 202 30.77 -14.07 -13.79
N ASP A 203 31.02 -15.25 -14.38
CA ASP A 203 32.18 -16.10 -14.08
C ASP A 203 33.53 -15.54 -14.56
N ALA A 204 33.49 -14.60 -15.50
CA ALA A 204 34.70 -14.04 -16.08
C ALA A 204 35.35 -12.96 -15.21
N GLY A 205 34.66 -12.48 -14.16
CA GLY A 205 35.05 -11.26 -13.45
C GLY A 205 35.03 -10.03 -14.38
N ASP A 206 34.15 -10.06 -15.39
CA ASP A 206 34.05 -9.03 -16.40
C ASP A 206 33.53 -7.71 -15.81
N PRO A 207 33.90 -6.56 -16.40
CA PRO A 207 33.49 -5.24 -15.88
C PRO A 207 32.01 -4.92 -16.10
N ASN A 208 31.30 -5.64 -16.99
CA ASN A 208 29.87 -5.42 -17.26
C ASN A 208 29.11 -6.76 -17.29
N PRO A 209 28.95 -7.45 -16.14
CA PRO A 209 28.20 -8.69 -16.08
C PRO A 209 26.73 -8.47 -16.46
N PRO A 210 25.98 -9.54 -16.81
CA PRO A 210 24.54 -9.45 -16.99
C PRO A 210 23.86 -8.78 -15.79
N THR A 211 23.12 -7.71 -16.04
CA THR A 211 22.51 -6.86 -15.00
C THR A 211 21.04 -6.62 -15.33
N LEU A 212 20.17 -6.64 -14.33
CA LEU A 212 18.78 -6.23 -14.43
C LEU A 212 18.61 -4.92 -13.66
N ARG A 213 18.39 -3.81 -14.38
CA ARG A 213 18.05 -2.53 -13.75
C ARG A 213 16.55 -2.49 -13.51
N VAL A 214 16.11 -2.39 -12.26
CA VAL A 214 14.70 -2.24 -11.92
C VAL A 214 14.47 -0.87 -11.32
N THR A 215 13.44 -0.20 -11.80
CA THR A 215 12.95 1.07 -11.32
C THR A 215 11.55 0.83 -10.78
N TYR A 216 11.33 1.09 -9.49
CA TYR A 216 10.09 0.76 -8.79
C TYR A 216 9.74 1.80 -7.74
N ARG A 217 8.53 1.75 -7.21
CA ARG A 217 8.11 2.50 -6.04
C ARG A 217 7.23 1.62 -5.16
N THR A 218 7.31 1.79 -3.85
CA THR A 218 6.42 1.13 -2.92
C THR A 218 5.02 1.75 -3.06
N VAL A 219 4.00 0.90 -3.10
CA VAL A 219 2.59 1.24 -3.22
C VAL A 219 1.84 0.55 -2.09
N TYR A 220 0.76 1.18 -1.63
CA TYR A 220 -0.12 0.63 -0.60
C TYR A 220 -1.29 -0.10 -1.29
N ASP A 221 -1.78 -1.16 -0.64
CA ASP A 221 -2.87 -2.04 -1.04
C ASP A 221 -3.62 -2.33 0.27
N ASN A 222 -4.69 -1.57 0.54
CA ASN A 222 -5.33 -1.51 1.84
C ASN A 222 -6.12 -2.79 2.16
N ASP A 223 -6.88 -3.28 1.19
CA ASP A 223 -7.74 -4.45 1.32
C ASP A 223 -7.05 -5.77 0.92
N ASN A 224 -5.83 -5.70 0.38
CA ASN A 224 -5.00 -6.83 -0.06
C ASN A 224 -5.63 -7.65 -1.19
N ASP A 225 -6.38 -7.01 -2.09
CA ASP A 225 -6.98 -7.66 -3.25
C ASP A 225 -5.98 -7.84 -4.42
N GLY A 226 -4.84 -7.15 -4.35
CA GLY A 226 -3.75 -7.19 -5.33
C GLY A 226 -3.80 -6.08 -6.38
N VAL A 227 -4.76 -5.16 -6.27
CA VAL A 227 -4.79 -3.84 -6.87
C VAL A 227 -4.28 -2.84 -5.82
N TYR A 228 -3.65 -1.77 -6.27
CA TYR A 228 -3.02 -0.81 -5.36
C TYR A 228 -3.92 0.41 -5.26
N ASN A 229 -4.06 1.05 -4.10
CA ASN A 229 -5.00 2.17 -3.89
C ASN A 229 -4.94 3.31 -4.93
N GLN A 230 -3.82 3.48 -5.64
CA GLN A 230 -3.72 4.47 -6.72
C GLN A 230 -4.48 4.09 -8.01
N LEU A 231 -4.80 2.81 -8.15
CA LEU A 231 -5.43 2.15 -9.29
C LEU A 231 -6.71 1.42 -8.89
N ASP A 232 -6.88 1.20 -7.59
CA ASP A 232 -8.10 0.76 -6.97
C ASP A 232 -9.17 1.85 -7.05
N ILE A 233 -10.43 1.45 -7.06
CA ILE A 233 -11.59 2.35 -7.04
C ILE A 233 -12.61 1.96 -5.96
N ASP A 234 -12.27 1.00 -5.10
CA ASP A 234 -13.03 0.45 -3.97
C ASP A 234 -11.98 -0.03 -2.92
N ASP A 235 -11.34 0.94 -2.26
CA ASP A 235 -10.10 0.76 -1.47
C ASP A 235 -10.24 -0.14 -0.21
N ASP A 236 -11.46 -0.46 0.22
CA ASP A 236 -11.78 -1.33 1.35
C ASP A 236 -12.62 -2.57 0.99
N ASN A 237 -13.04 -2.68 -0.26
CA ASN A 237 -13.77 -3.81 -0.82
C ASN A 237 -15.09 -4.11 -0.10
N ASP A 238 -15.77 -3.06 0.37
CA ASP A 238 -17.12 -3.11 0.91
C ASP A 238 -18.19 -3.15 -0.21
N GLY A 239 -17.81 -2.83 -1.45
CA GLY A 239 -18.66 -2.83 -2.64
C GLY A 239 -19.36 -1.51 -2.94
N ILE A 240 -18.99 -0.44 -2.27
CA ILE A 240 -19.22 0.96 -2.64
C ILE A 240 -17.99 1.45 -3.42
N LEU A 241 -18.17 2.46 -4.27
CA LEU A 241 -17.04 3.02 -5.00
C LEU A 241 -16.46 4.16 -4.19
N ASP A 242 -15.13 4.32 -4.20
CA ASP A 242 -14.49 5.47 -3.56
C ASP A 242 -15.06 6.80 -4.06
N THR A 243 -15.58 6.85 -5.29
CA THR A 243 -16.17 8.07 -5.84
C THR A 243 -17.59 8.38 -5.34
N ASP A 244 -18.28 7.36 -4.84
CA ASP A 244 -19.60 7.43 -4.22
C ASP A 244 -19.48 7.73 -2.71
N GLU A 245 -18.42 7.26 -2.03
CA GLU A 245 -18.05 7.73 -0.68
C GLU A 245 -17.39 9.11 -0.74
N CYS A 246 -16.49 9.32 -1.68
CA CYS A 246 -15.58 10.45 -1.74
C CYS A 246 -15.57 11.17 -3.10
N SER A 247 -16.12 12.38 -3.13
CA SER A 247 -16.23 13.18 -4.38
C SER A 247 -14.89 13.70 -4.95
N SER A 248 -13.77 13.54 -4.22
CA SER A 248 -12.41 13.83 -4.70
C SER A 248 -11.29 13.13 -3.90
N LEU A 249 -10.78 12.00 -4.39
CA LEU A 249 -9.57 11.38 -3.83
C LEU A 249 -8.29 12.09 -4.26
N THR A 250 -7.36 12.29 -3.31
CA THR A 250 -5.94 12.54 -3.62
C THR A 250 -5.05 11.74 -2.66
N ASP A 251 -4.28 10.79 -3.21
CA ASP A 251 -3.31 9.92 -2.56
C ASP A 251 -2.46 10.57 -1.43
N PRO A 252 -2.02 9.78 -0.44
CA PRO A 252 -1.36 10.28 0.77
C PRO A 252 0.00 11.00 0.50
N PRO A 253 0.25 12.17 1.15
CA PRO A 253 1.38 13.05 0.85
C PRO A 253 2.74 12.78 1.54
N LEU A 254 2.88 11.84 2.50
CA LEU A 254 4.18 11.62 3.20
C LEU A 254 5.04 10.55 2.51
N LEU A 255 6.34 10.85 2.31
CA LEU A 255 7.31 9.95 1.67
C LEU A 255 8.37 9.47 2.69
N ASN A 256 8.85 8.23 2.59
CA ASN A 256 9.78 7.62 3.56
C ASN A 256 9.29 7.65 5.03
N ALA A 257 8.02 7.36 5.24
CA ALA A 257 7.31 7.42 6.52
C ALA A 257 8.01 6.65 7.66
N ASN A 258 8.50 5.45 7.36
CA ASN A 258 9.13 4.51 8.28
C ASN A 258 10.66 4.45 8.16
N PHE A 259 11.28 5.39 7.43
CA PHE A 259 12.74 5.45 7.25
C PHE A 259 13.38 4.26 6.51
N GLU A 260 12.59 3.40 5.86
CA GLU A 260 13.05 2.20 5.14
C GLU A 260 13.48 2.44 3.69
N ASP A 261 13.29 3.65 3.13
CA ASP A 261 13.65 3.95 1.73
C ASP A 261 15.17 3.83 1.46
N LEU A 262 15.97 3.59 2.50
CA LEU A 262 17.41 3.42 2.44
C LEU A 262 17.92 2.47 3.52
N ASP A 263 18.50 1.33 3.11
CA ASP A 263 19.26 0.48 4.03
C ASP A 263 20.57 1.16 4.42
N ILE A 264 20.63 1.65 5.65
CA ILE A 264 21.79 2.36 6.18
C ILE A 264 23.04 1.48 6.29
N LEU A 265 22.90 0.15 6.23
CA LEU A 265 24.02 -0.79 6.22
C LEU A 265 24.77 -0.80 4.88
N THR A 266 24.13 -0.33 3.80
CA THR A 266 24.69 -0.32 2.44
C THR A 266 25.35 1.00 2.06
N LEU A 267 25.23 2.03 2.89
CA LEU A 267 25.86 3.34 2.68
C LEU A 267 27.38 3.27 2.84
N ASP A 268 28.07 3.04 1.72
CA ASP A 268 29.52 3.12 1.59
C ASP A 268 29.94 4.62 1.58
N ASP A 269 30.77 5.04 2.54
CA ASP A 269 31.40 6.38 2.68
C ASP A 269 30.58 7.60 3.22
N GLY A 270 29.62 7.42 4.13
CA GLY A 270 29.23 8.49 5.09
C GLY A 270 30.28 8.64 6.22
N PRO A 271 30.46 9.79 6.89
CA PRO A 271 31.45 9.90 7.96
C PRO A 271 31.11 8.92 9.09
N THR A 272 31.82 7.80 9.15
CA THR A 272 31.90 6.92 10.31
C THR A 272 32.55 7.68 11.47
N ASP A 273 31.79 8.50 12.18
CA ASP A 273 32.11 9.00 13.52
C ASP A 273 30.79 9.52 14.10
N VAL A 274 30.18 8.90 15.12
CA VAL A 274 30.71 8.89 16.50
C VAL A 274 30.48 7.55 17.26
N VAL A 275 29.91 6.51 16.65
CA VAL A 275 29.80 5.20 17.33
C VAL A 275 30.27 4.09 16.42
N GLY A 276 31.43 3.49 16.71
CA GLY A 276 31.95 2.32 16.00
C GLY A 276 31.15 1.04 16.32
N THR A 277 29.84 1.13 16.24
CA THR A 277 28.86 0.09 16.53
C THR A 277 28.02 -0.13 15.29
N ASP A 278 27.96 -1.39 14.85
CA ASP A 278 27.12 -1.82 13.72
C ASP A 278 25.67 -1.33 13.90
N GLY A 279 24.99 -1.00 12.81
CA GLY A 279 23.56 -0.68 12.80
C GLY A 279 23.15 0.74 13.22
N ILE A 280 24.07 1.71 13.25
CA ILE A 280 23.72 3.12 13.47
C ILE A 280 24.42 3.97 12.42
N TRP A 281 23.63 4.77 11.72
CA TRP A 281 24.11 5.73 10.74
C TRP A 281 23.83 7.14 11.23
N LYS A 282 24.84 7.99 11.12
CA LYS A 282 24.73 9.41 11.40
C LYS A 282 25.50 10.18 10.35
N GLY A 283 24.82 11.01 9.59
CA GLY A 283 25.44 11.69 8.46
C GLY A 283 24.56 12.78 7.88
N ASP A 284 25.04 13.35 6.78
CA ASP A 284 24.34 14.43 6.08
C ASP A 284 22.93 13.97 5.65
N ALA A 285 21.92 14.77 6.01
CA ALA A 285 20.52 14.50 5.77
C ALA A 285 20.20 14.21 4.30
N SER A 286 20.98 14.73 3.34
CA SER A 286 20.79 14.45 1.92
C SER A 286 20.94 12.98 1.51
N ASN A 287 21.47 12.13 2.40
CA ASN A 287 21.51 10.69 2.17
C ASN A 287 20.20 10.01 2.55
N ILE A 288 19.40 10.60 3.45
CA ILE A 288 18.10 10.02 3.86
C ILE A 288 17.01 10.58 2.94
N PRO A 289 16.34 9.73 2.15
CA PRO A 289 15.27 10.17 1.28
C PRO A 289 14.19 10.92 2.05
N ASN A 290 13.74 12.04 1.48
CA ASN A 290 12.57 12.80 1.90
C ASN A 290 12.59 13.44 3.31
N TRP A 291 13.62 13.18 4.12
CA TRP A 291 13.80 13.78 5.43
C TRP A 291 14.92 14.81 5.44
N LEU A 292 14.63 15.96 6.06
CA LEU A 292 15.57 17.07 6.19
C LEU A 292 15.89 17.31 7.66
N SER A 293 17.13 17.70 7.94
CA SER A 293 17.54 18.08 9.28
C SER A 293 17.13 19.53 9.56
N ALA A 294 16.51 19.77 10.71
CA ALA A 294 16.28 21.13 11.20
C ALA A 294 17.55 21.76 11.82
N ASP A 295 18.62 20.97 12.01
CA ASP A 295 19.96 21.47 12.31
C ASP A 295 20.62 22.06 11.05
N THR A 296 20.42 23.36 10.82
CA THR A 296 21.06 24.05 9.67
C THR A 296 22.59 24.17 9.79
N ALA A 297 23.19 23.86 10.94
CA ALA A 297 24.63 23.98 11.16
C ALA A 297 25.38 22.69 10.82
N ASN A 298 24.88 21.53 11.23
CA ASN A 298 25.49 20.24 10.92
C ASN A 298 24.76 19.49 9.79
N ASN A 299 23.47 19.75 9.59
CA ASN A 299 22.62 19.06 8.61
C ASN A 299 22.63 17.54 8.77
N TYR A 300 22.71 17.04 10.00
CA TYR A 300 22.81 15.61 10.27
C TYR A 300 21.47 15.02 10.69
N LEU A 301 21.24 13.79 10.23
CA LEU A 301 20.24 12.88 10.75
C LEU A 301 20.94 11.67 11.38
N GLU A 302 20.26 11.00 12.30
CA GLU A 302 20.74 9.77 12.92
C GLU A 302 19.64 8.72 12.78
N ILE A 303 19.92 7.70 11.97
CA ILE A 303 19.03 6.57 11.68
C ILE A 303 19.66 5.33 12.28
N TRP A 304 18.84 4.56 12.97
CA TRP A 304 19.21 3.33 13.66
C TRP A 304 18.66 2.15 12.88
N HIS A 305 19.25 0.98 13.05
CA HIS A 305 18.83 -0.26 12.42
C HIS A 305 18.76 -1.40 13.43
N ASN A 306 17.88 -2.39 13.23
CA ASN A 306 17.62 -3.52 14.13
C ASN A 306 18.87 -4.33 14.52
N SER A 307 19.91 -4.30 13.68
CA SER A 307 21.20 -4.96 13.94
C SER A 307 22.04 -4.29 15.04
N GLN A 308 21.67 -3.08 15.48
CA GLN A 308 22.43 -2.31 16.46
C GLN A 308 22.55 -2.98 17.83
N ARG A 309 23.68 -2.73 18.48
CA ARG A 309 23.98 -3.23 19.85
C ARG A 309 24.51 -2.13 20.76
N ALA A 310 24.13 -0.89 20.51
CA ALA A 310 24.78 0.27 21.10
C ALA A 310 24.21 0.61 22.48
N GLY A 311 25.09 0.57 23.49
CA GLY A 311 24.92 1.27 24.76
C GLY A 311 23.54 1.12 25.42
N ASN A 312 22.90 2.26 25.69
CA ASN A 312 21.63 2.34 26.40
C ASN A 312 20.42 2.04 25.51
N ASP A 313 20.60 1.56 24.27
CA ASP A 313 19.50 0.98 23.50
C ASP A 313 19.81 -0.45 23.02
N SER A 314 20.76 -1.13 23.67
CA SER A 314 21.16 -2.49 23.27
C SER A 314 19.98 -3.46 23.25
N GLY A 315 19.55 -3.87 22.04
CA GLY A 315 18.41 -4.77 21.84
C GLY A 315 17.08 -4.07 21.60
N GLY A 316 17.06 -2.75 21.52
CA GLY A 316 15.91 -2.01 20.97
C GLY A 316 15.74 -2.32 19.48
N GLN A 317 14.50 -2.35 19.04
CA GLN A 317 14.11 -2.55 17.64
C GLN A 317 13.33 -1.33 17.14
N ALA A 318 13.20 -1.24 15.82
CA ALA A 318 12.28 -0.36 15.12
C ALA A 318 10.86 -0.58 15.63
N TYR A 319 9.97 0.38 15.37
CA TYR A 319 8.55 0.15 15.47
C TYR A 319 8.10 -0.63 14.22
N SER A 320 8.35 -0.11 13.03
CA SER A 320 8.06 -0.80 11.76
C SER A 320 9.37 -1.09 11.03
N GLY A 321 9.42 -2.21 10.31
CA GLY A 321 10.56 -2.57 9.46
C GLY A 321 11.87 -2.77 10.24
N THR A 322 12.93 -2.11 9.79
CA THR A 322 14.29 -2.32 10.28
C THR A 322 15.02 -1.07 10.73
N HIS A 323 14.52 0.11 10.43
CA HIS A 323 15.13 1.41 10.66
C HIS A 323 14.23 2.29 11.52
N TRP A 324 14.84 3.24 12.25
CA TRP A 324 14.09 4.29 12.95
C TRP A 324 14.96 5.52 13.13
N ALA A 325 14.35 6.68 13.34
CA ALA A 325 15.08 7.93 13.50
C ALA A 325 15.26 8.34 14.97
N GLU A 326 16.41 8.94 15.28
CA GLU A 326 16.59 9.71 16.51
C GLU A 326 16.41 11.20 16.22
N ILE A 327 15.41 11.83 16.87
CA ILE A 327 15.13 13.26 16.68
C ILE A 327 16.35 14.10 17.10
N ASN A 328 17.08 13.63 18.10
CA ASN A 328 18.13 14.35 18.81
C ASN A 328 19.54 14.06 18.28
N ALA A 329 19.72 13.71 17.00
CA ALA A 329 20.97 13.25 16.42
C ALA A 329 22.24 13.93 17.00
N THR A 330 22.58 15.15 16.56
CA THR A 330 23.81 15.87 17.03
C THR A 330 23.50 16.96 18.05
N THR A 331 22.38 17.63 17.84
CA THR A 331 21.82 18.72 18.64
C THR A 331 20.31 18.53 18.71
N ASN A 332 19.65 19.29 19.58
CA ASN A 332 18.22 19.20 19.89
C ASN A 332 17.29 19.72 18.76
N ASP A 333 17.77 19.71 17.51
CA ASP A 333 17.25 20.58 16.46
C ASP A 333 16.19 19.89 15.60
N GLY A 334 16.10 18.56 15.60
CA GLY A 334 14.98 17.82 15.01
C GLY A 334 15.09 17.49 13.52
N LEU A 335 14.03 16.89 12.98
CA LEU A 335 13.90 16.51 11.57
C LEU A 335 12.51 16.87 11.03
N TYR A 336 12.41 17.08 9.72
CA TYR A 336 11.16 17.50 9.09
C TYR A 336 11.02 17.02 7.64
N GLN A 337 9.79 17.07 7.15
CA GLN A 337 9.44 16.94 5.74
C GLN A 337 8.54 18.12 5.33
N ASP A 338 8.74 18.61 4.10
CA ASP A 338 7.84 19.55 3.43
C ASP A 338 7.01 18.81 2.41
N ILE A 339 5.68 18.88 2.53
CA ILE A 339 4.74 18.28 1.60
C ILE A 339 3.94 19.35 0.87
N ALA A 340 3.55 19.07 -0.37
CA ALA A 340 2.54 19.88 -1.05
C ALA A 340 1.19 19.68 -0.33
N SER A 341 0.43 20.75 -0.16
CA SER A 341 -0.87 20.69 0.52
C SER A 341 -1.87 21.64 -0.11
N THR A 342 -3.15 21.33 0.01
CA THR A 342 -4.25 22.18 -0.46
C THR A 342 -4.90 22.89 0.74
N PRO A 343 -5.11 24.21 0.71
CA PRO A 343 -5.85 24.90 1.76
C PRO A 343 -7.25 24.31 1.95
N GLY A 344 -7.63 24.00 3.19
CA GLY A 344 -8.91 23.39 3.55
C GLY A 344 -8.84 21.88 3.80
N THR A 345 -7.85 21.19 3.24
CA THR A 345 -7.61 19.76 3.50
C THR A 345 -7.32 19.51 4.97
N VAL A 346 -7.88 18.43 5.53
CA VAL A 346 -7.49 17.92 6.85
C VAL A 346 -6.37 16.91 6.62
N LEU A 347 -5.27 17.02 7.36
CA LEU A 347 -4.19 16.03 7.31
C LEU A 347 -4.23 15.21 8.59
N GLN A 348 -4.41 13.91 8.49
CA GLN A 348 -4.28 12.99 9.60
C GLN A 348 -2.82 12.56 9.69
N TRP A 349 -2.23 12.67 10.88
CA TRP A 349 -0.85 12.26 11.14
C TRP A 349 -0.79 11.17 12.20
N THR A 350 0.13 10.23 12.02
CA THR A 350 0.50 9.25 13.04
C THR A 350 2.02 9.20 13.19
N PHE A 351 2.51 8.79 14.36
CA PHE A 351 3.90 8.38 14.55
C PHE A 351 4.11 7.58 15.84
N ALA A 352 5.01 6.61 15.80
CA ALA A 352 5.47 5.91 16.98
C ALA A 352 6.58 6.72 17.69
N HIS A 353 6.55 6.76 19.01
CA HIS A 353 7.58 7.39 19.84
C HIS A 353 8.04 6.49 20.98
N ARG A 354 9.34 6.48 21.25
CA ARG A 354 9.88 5.89 22.48
C ARG A 354 11.16 6.55 22.96
N LYS A 355 11.51 6.21 24.19
CA LYS A 355 12.87 6.40 24.70
C LYS A 355 13.75 5.20 24.42
N ARG A 356 15.06 5.40 24.60
CA ARG A 356 16.06 4.32 24.61
C ARG A 356 15.78 3.31 25.73
N THR A 357 15.80 2.02 25.42
CA THR A 357 15.42 0.89 26.29
C THR A 357 16.18 0.84 27.63
N GLY A 358 17.44 1.25 27.66
CA GLY A 358 18.27 1.33 28.86
C GLY A 358 17.85 2.42 29.86
N TYR A 359 16.87 3.26 29.51
CA TYR A 359 16.24 4.23 30.40
C TYR A 359 14.87 3.77 30.91
N SER A 360 14.50 2.50 30.75
CA SER A 360 13.32 1.93 31.41
C SER A 360 13.35 2.19 32.92
N GLY A 361 12.29 2.81 33.46
CA GLY A 361 12.20 3.18 34.88
C GLY A 361 13.06 4.37 35.32
N SER A 362 13.57 5.19 34.39
CA SER A 362 14.24 6.47 34.69
C SER A 362 13.31 7.44 35.43
N ALA A 363 13.91 8.43 36.12
CA ALA A 363 13.14 9.47 36.83
C ALA A 363 12.50 10.50 35.89
N ASN A 364 13.01 10.60 34.66
CA ASN A 364 12.54 11.48 33.60
C ASN A 364 12.22 10.64 32.36
N GLU A 365 11.32 11.15 31.52
CA GLU A 365 10.95 10.54 30.24
C GLU A 365 11.49 11.37 29.06
N ASP A 366 11.63 10.75 27.89
CA ASP A 366 11.83 11.45 26.63
C ASP A 366 10.51 12.16 26.26
N ILE A 367 10.59 13.43 25.82
CA ILE A 367 9.42 14.19 25.37
C ILE A 367 9.74 14.81 24.01
N ALA A 368 9.00 14.39 22.99
CA ALA A 368 9.03 14.97 21.65
C ALA A 368 7.89 15.99 21.48
N GLU A 369 8.06 16.94 20.57
CA GLU A 369 7.00 17.84 20.12
C GLU A 369 6.86 17.75 18.60
N LEU A 370 5.61 17.60 18.14
CA LEU A 370 5.26 17.65 16.73
C LEU A 370 4.75 19.06 16.39
N LEU A 371 5.36 19.67 15.38
CA LEU A 371 4.96 20.97 14.85
C LEU A 371 4.51 20.78 13.39
N ILE A 372 3.30 21.22 13.06
CA ILE A 372 2.78 21.22 11.68
C ILE A 372 2.39 22.63 11.26
N GLY A 373 2.80 23.07 10.08
CA GLY A 373 2.43 24.39 9.55
C GLY A 373 3.13 24.84 8.28
N ASP A 374 2.86 26.06 7.85
CA ASP A 374 3.49 26.67 6.68
C ASP A 374 5.00 26.88 6.95
N PRO A 375 5.91 26.26 6.18
CA PRO A 375 7.36 26.44 6.37
C PRO A 375 7.84 27.88 6.18
N SER A 376 7.09 28.69 5.43
CA SER A 376 7.32 30.13 5.25
C SER A 376 6.55 31.01 6.24
N GLY A 377 5.68 30.39 7.05
CA GLY A 377 4.71 31.05 7.91
C GLY A 377 4.80 30.60 9.36
N THR A 378 3.67 30.14 9.90
CA THR A 378 3.54 29.77 11.32
C THR A 378 3.49 28.26 11.45
N MET A 379 4.33 27.71 12.32
CA MET A 379 4.26 26.32 12.78
C MET A 379 3.36 26.23 14.01
N THR A 380 2.46 25.24 14.04
CA THR A 380 1.52 24.98 15.14
C THR A 380 1.89 23.70 15.85
N SER A 381 2.01 23.74 17.18
CA SER A 381 2.22 22.53 18.00
C SER A 381 0.97 21.66 17.97
N GLN A 382 1.16 20.41 17.59
CA GLN A 382 0.13 19.35 17.62
C GLN A 382 0.12 18.62 18.96
N GLY A 383 1.14 18.84 19.80
CA GLY A 383 1.22 18.22 21.11
C GLY A 383 2.66 17.99 21.55
N THR A 384 2.79 17.62 22.83
CA THR A 384 4.03 17.10 23.40
C THR A 384 3.82 15.67 23.84
N PHE A 385 4.65 14.76 23.34
CA PHE A 385 4.46 13.33 23.41
C PHE A 385 5.52 12.74 24.33
N THR A 386 5.06 12.14 25.42
CA THR A 386 5.93 11.61 26.48
C THR A 386 6.08 10.11 26.29
N SER A 387 7.32 9.63 26.16
CA SER A 387 7.62 8.21 26.02
C SER A 387 7.10 7.39 27.19
N ALA A 388 6.73 6.13 26.94
CA ALA A 388 6.34 5.20 27.99
C ALA A 388 7.46 4.95 29.02
N GLY A 389 7.08 4.83 30.29
CA GLY A 389 8.03 4.68 31.40
C GLY A 389 8.87 3.40 31.32
N ASP A 390 8.36 2.35 30.67
CA ASP A 390 9.08 1.10 30.43
C ASP A 390 9.92 1.09 29.13
N SER A 391 9.84 2.15 28.32
CA SER A 391 10.46 2.32 26.99
C SER A 391 9.82 1.51 25.86
N SER A 392 8.59 1.05 26.03
CA SER A 392 7.77 0.59 24.90
C SER A 392 7.52 1.73 23.91
N TRP A 393 7.31 1.36 22.64
CA TRP A 393 6.79 2.28 21.64
C TRP A 393 5.35 2.64 21.96
N THR A 394 5.01 3.91 21.78
CA THR A 394 3.63 4.41 21.84
C THR A 394 3.30 5.10 20.54
N MET A 395 2.21 4.69 19.91
CA MET A 395 1.66 5.37 18.73
C MET A 395 0.93 6.64 19.17
N HIS A 396 1.03 7.67 18.33
CA HIS A 396 0.35 8.95 18.52
C HIS A 396 -0.34 9.34 17.23
N THR A 397 -1.54 9.88 17.32
CA THR A 397 -2.33 10.33 16.18
C THR A 397 -2.93 11.72 16.42
N GLY A 398 -3.30 12.39 15.34
CA GLY A 398 -4.15 13.58 15.36
C GLY A 398 -4.28 14.24 14.00
N GLN A 399 -5.06 15.32 13.96
CA GLN A 399 -5.39 16.03 12.73
C GLN A 399 -4.74 17.42 12.64
N TYR A 400 -4.53 17.89 11.41
CA TYR A 400 -4.11 19.25 11.09
C TYR A 400 -4.90 19.80 9.90
N VAL A 401 -5.73 20.82 10.13
CA VAL A 401 -6.45 21.52 9.05
C VAL A 401 -5.51 22.51 8.35
N VAL A 402 -5.28 22.34 7.05
CA VAL A 402 -4.42 23.20 6.24
C VAL A 402 -5.04 24.60 6.11
N PRO A 403 -4.44 25.66 6.71
CA PRO A 403 -5.04 26.99 6.71
C PRO A 403 -5.14 27.62 5.32
N ALA A 404 -6.08 28.57 5.18
CA ALA A 404 -6.26 29.33 3.96
C ALA A 404 -4.94 29.96 3.45
N GLY A 405 -4.55 29.60 2.22
CA GLY A 405 -3.34 30.11 1.56
C GLY A 405 -2.07 29.26 1.77
N GLN A 406 -2.10 28.25 2.64
CA GLN A 406 -0.99 27.31 2.82
C GLN A 406 -0.98 26.26 1.71
N THR A 407 0.04 26.32 0.85
CA THR A 407 0.21 25.39 -0.29
C THR A 407 1.36 24.40 -0.11
N THR A 408 2.06 24.52 1.01
CA THR A 408 3.10 23.61 1.46
C THR A 408 2.95 23.48 2.96
N THR A 409 2.93 22.25 3.46
CA THR A 409 2.85 21.96 4.89
C THR A 409 4.13 21.29 5.32
N ARG A 410 4.73 21.78 6.39
CA ARG A 410 5.89 21.16 7.04
C ARG A 410 5.42 20.39 8.25
N LEU A 411 5.88 19.17 8.39
CA LEU A 411 5.81 18.39 9.63
C LEU A 411 7.21 18.32 10.24
N THR A 412 7.38 18.80 11.48
CA THR A 412 8.68 18.85 12.19
C THR A 412 8.58 18.16 13.54
N PHE A 413 9.45 17.20 13.77
CA PHE A 413 9.70 16.66 15.10
C PHE A 413 10.82 17.41 15.78
N THR A 414 10.55 17.85 17.01
CA THR A 414 11.52 18.53 17.86
C THR A 414 11.54 17.91 19.25
N VAL A 415 12.47 18.36 20.07
CA VAL A 415 12.75 17.75 21.36
C VAL A 415 12.47 18.74 22.47
N ILE A 416 11.67 18.30 23.44
CA ILE A 416 11.40 19.03 24.67
C ILE A 416 12.26 18.51 25.82
N GLN A 417 12.39 17.19 25.95
CA GLN A 417 13.11 16.57 27.06
C GLN A 417 13.78 15.26 26.65
N THR A 418 14.85 14.91 27.35
CA THR A 418 15.41 13.56 27.32
C THR A 418 15.46 12.93 28.72
N ALA A 419 15.10 11.66 28.82
CA ALA A 419 15.24 10.79 29.97
C ALA A 419 16.71 10.73 30.45
N SER A 420 17.64 10.79 29.49
CA SER A 420 19.09 10.77 29.73
C SER A 420 19.63 12.09 30.30
N GLY A 421 18.93 13.21 30.08
CA GLY A 421 19.43 14.57 30.30
C GLY A 421 20.47 15.02 29.27
N SER A 422 20.75 14.21 28.25
CA SER A 422 21.63 14.55 27.11
C SER A 422 20.85 15.29 26.03
N THR A 423 21.43 16.31 25.42
CA THR A 423 20.81 17.05 24.30
C THR A 423 21.07 16.41 22.94
N SER A 424 21.80 15.28 22.90
CA SER A 424 22.25 14.63 21.66
C SER A 424 21.96 13.13 21.65
N SER A 425 20.97 12.67 22.44
CA SER A 425 20.57 11.27 22.51
C SER A 425 19.26 11.11 23.30
N GLY A 426 18.31 10.37 22.74
CA GLY A 426 16.93 10.18 23.22
C GLY A 426 15.92 10.55 22.12
N ASN A 427 14.65 10.25 22.36
CA ASN A 427 13.50 10.43 21.47
C ASN A 427 13.68 9.75 20.12
N PHE A 428 13.30 8.49 20.08
CA PHE A 428 13.15 7.77 18.82
C PHE A 428 11.75 7.95 18.26
N ILE A 429 11.69 8.14 16.95
CA ILE A 429 10.45 8.11 16.19
C ILE A 429 10.55 7.11 15.06
N ASP A 430 9.40 6.60 14.68
CA ASP A 430 9.24 5.67 13.58
C ASP A 430 7.78 5.67 13.10
N GLN A 431 7.49 5.01 11.96
CA GLN A 431 6.16 4.94 11.34
C GLN A 431 5.44 6.29 11.30
N VAL A 432 6.09 7.30 10.73
CA VAL A 432 5.47 8.63 10.58
C VAL A 432 4.53 8.63 9.38
N GLN A 433 3.22 8.68 9.59
CA GLN A 433 2.25 8.81 8.50
C GLN A 433 1.66 10.22 8.46
N LEU A 434 1.32 10.68 7.26
CA LEU A 434 0.52 11.89 7.04
C LEU A 434 -0.24 11.69 5.74
N TYR A 435 -1.52 11.42 5.86
CA TYR A 435 -2.43 11.31 4.74
C TYR A 435 -3.31 12.56 4.67
N ALA A 436 -3.71 12.93 3.45
CA ALA A 436 -4.69 13.98 3.27
C ALA A 436 -6.06 13.31 3.35
N ILE A 437 -6.91 13.81 4.25
CA ILE A 437 -8.36 13.64 4.18
C ILE A 437 -8.82 14.80 3.27
N PRO A 438 -9.13 14.54 1.99
CA PRO A 438 -9.54 15.59 1.07
C PRO A 438 -10.78 16.28 1.63
N SER A 439 -10.80 17.61 1.64
CA SER A 439 -12.03 18.32 2.01
C SER A 439 -13.09 18.07 0.94
N GLY A 440 -14.19 17.38 1.30
CA GLY A 440 -15.22 16.89 0.37
C GLY A 440 -15.27 15.36 0.23
N CYS A 441 -14.51 14.65 1.06
CA CYS A 441 -14.61 13.23 1.37
C CYS A 441 -14.52 13.17 2.89
N GLU A 442 -15.68 13.08 3.52
CA GLU A 442 -15.78 13.25 4.96
C GLU A 442 -15.42 11.90 5.62
N ASP A 443 -15.13 12.01 6.89
CA ASP A 443 -14.95 10.94 7.87
C ASP A 443 -16.25 11.17 8.65
N PHE A 444 -17.32 10.54 8.13
CA PHE A 444 -18.72 10.95 8.32
C PHE A 444 -19.09 10.92 9.80
N ASP A 445 -18.63 9.87 10.49
CA ASP A 445 -18.78 9.65 11.92
C ASP A 445 -17.70 10.30 12.80
N GLY A 446 -16.58 10.73 12.20
CA GLY A 446 -15.49 11.40 12.90
C GLY A 446 -14.59 10.46 13.71
N ASP A 447 -14.58 9.16 13.43
CA ASP A 447 -13.72 8.18 14.10
C ASP A 447 -12.26 8.23 13.63
N SER A 448 -11.98 9.03 12.59
CA SER A 448 -10.68 9.23 11.92
C SER A 448 -10.29 8.19 10.86
N ILE A 449 -11.21 7.31 10.49
CA ILE A 449 -11.16 6.46 9.30
C ILE A 449 -11.94 7.20 8.20
N PRO A 450 -11.33 7.51 7.05
CA PRO A 450 -12.07 8.14 5.96
C PRO A 450 -13.09 7.17 5.35
N ASP A 451 -14.26 7.66 4.96
CA ASP A 451 -15.37 6.83 4.41
C ASP A 451 -14.98 5.85 3.27
N TYR A 452 -13.92 6.11 2.49
CA TYR A 452 -13.45 5.18 1.42
C TYR A 452 -12.56 4.04 1.95
N LEU A 453 -12.38 3.99 3.26
CA LEU A 453 -11.63 2.98 4.01
C LEU A 453 -12.43 2.46 5.21
N ASP A 454 -13.66 2.94 5.38
CA ASP A 454 -14.51 2.72 6.54
C ASP A 454 -15.55 1.66 6.18
N LEU A 455 -15.70 0.63 7.01
CA LEU A 455 -16.64 -0.45 6.73
C LEU A 455 -18.01 -0.26 7.40
N ASP A 456 -18.20 0.84 8.13
CA ASP A 456 -19.41 1.23 8.87
C ASP A 456 -19.43 2.77 8.96
N THR A 457 -19.64 3.43 7.82
CA THR A 457 -19.39 4.87 7.59
C THR A 457 -20.12 5.79 8.58
N ASP A 458 -21.31 5.42 9.05
CA ASP A 458 -22.06 6.16 10.08
C ASP A 458 -21.99 5.54 11.46
N ASN A 459 -21.23 4.46 11.60
CA ASN A 459 -20.92 3.73 12.82
C ASN A 459 -22.15 3.26 13.61
N ASP A 460 -23.26 3.03 12.92
CA ASP A 460 -24.51 2.57 13.51
C ASP A 460 -24.42 1.10 13.95
N GLY A 461 -23.50 0.32 13.36
CA GLY A 461 -23.27 -1.08 13.67
C GLY A 461 -23.74 -2.07 12.60
N ILE A 462 -24.28 -1.60 11.49
CA ILE A 462 -24.56 -2.36 10.27
C ILE A 462 -23.48 -1.99 9.24
N PRO A 463 -22.68 -2.95 8.74
CA PRO A 463 -21.64 -2.61 7.78
C PRO A 463 -22.17 -2.13 6.43
N ASP A 464 -21.45 -1.23 5.78
CA ASP A 464 -21.78 -0.59 4.49
C ASP A 464 -22.12 -1.61 3.39
N ILE A 465 -21.37 -2.72 3.30
CA ILE A 465 -21.66 -3.83 2.36
C ILE A 465 -23.07 -4.42 2.55
N VAL A 466 -23.60 -4.41 3.77
CA VAL A 466 -24.94 -4.90 4.10
C VAL A 466 -25.98 -3.89 3.62
N GLU A 467 -25.75 -2.62 3.91
CA GLU A 467 -26.63 -1.49 3.62
C GLU A 467 -26.73 -1.17 2.13
N ASN A 468 -25.63 -1.37 1.41
CA ASN A 468 -25.59 -1.34 -0.04
C ASN A 468 -26.21 -2.61 -0.69
N GLY A 469 -26.89 -3.46 0.10
CA GLY A 469 -27.65 -4.62 -0.38
C GLY A 469 -26.79 -5.81 -0.81
N SER A 470 -25.50 -5.80 -0.46
CA SER A 470 -24.48 -6.75 -0.90
C SER A 470 -24.13 -7.79 0.18
N ALA A 471 -24.84 -7.80 1.32
CA ALA A 471 -24.66 -8.76 2.43
C ALA A 471 -24.48 -10.22 2.00
N SER A 472 -25.21 -10.66 0.96
CA SER A 472 -25.18 -12.06 0.52
C SER A 472 -23.83 -12.53 -0.02
N ILE A 473 -22.98 -11.61 -0.53
CA ILE A 473 -21.65 -11.93 -1.06
C ILE A 473 -20.55 -11.77 -0.01
N SER A 474 -20.78 -10.95 1.01
CA SER A 474 -19.83 -10.72 2.11
C SER A 474 -19.55 -11.98 2.93
N ALA A 475 -20.47 -12.94 2.88
CA ALA A 475 -20.44 -14.17 3.67
C ALA A 475 -20.49 -13.91 5.19
N GLY A 476 -21.09 -12.80 5.61
CA GLY A 476 -21.18 -12.37 7.02
C GLY A 476 -19.91 -11.69 7.49
N LYS A 477 -19.25 -11.01 6.57
CA LYS A 477 -18.15 -10.08 6.80
C LYS A 477 -18.61 -8.68 6.40
N ALA A 478 -17.80 -7.69 6.71
CA ALA A 478 -18.00 -6.32 6.25
C ALA A 478 -17.37 -6.06 4.85
N THR A 479 -16.60 -7.00 4.31
CA THR A 479 -16.00 -6.91 2.97
C THR A 479 -16.34 -8.10 2.07
N ILE A 480 -16.09 -7.97 0.78
CA ILE A 480 -16.20 -9.07 -0.19
C ILE A 480 -15.00 -10.01 -0.04
N PRO A 481 -15.20 -11.30 0.32
CA PRO A 481 -14.08 -12.22 0.46
C PRO A 481 -13.38 -12.46 -0.88
N SER A 482 -12.04 -12.53 -0.90
CA SER A 482 -11.24 -12.79 -2.12
C SER A 482 -11.64 -14.06 -2.88
N ALA A 483 -12.28 -15.03 -2.22
CA ALA A 483 -12.80 -16.25 -2.87
C ALA A 483 -14.05 -16.01 -3.75
N SER A 484 -14.79 -14.93 -3.47
CA SER A 484 -15.97 -14.47 -4.19
C SER A 484 -15.67 -13.27 -5.09
N PHE A 485 -14.53 -12.61 -4.88
CA PHE A 485 -14.10 -11.45 -5.64
C PHE A 485 -13.82 -11.79 -7.11
N ILE A 486 -14.42 -11.00 -7.99
CA ILE A 486 -14.28 -11.11 -9.45
C ILE A 486 -13.99 -9.69 -9.93
N ASP A 487 -12.74 -9.48 -10.34
CA ASP A 487 -12.31 -8.29 -11.05
C ASP A 487 -11.57 -8.75 -12.32
N THR A 488 -12.25 -8.61 -13.46
CA THR A 488 -11.69 -9.00 -14.76
C THR A 488 -10.78 -7.92 -15.33
N ASN A 489 -10.93 -6.68 -14.85
CA ASN A 489 -10.34 -5.51 -15.46
C ASN A 489 -9.21 -4.88 -14.62
N ASN A 490 -8.96 -5.43 -13.43
CA ASN A 490 -7.87 -5.14 -12.52
C ASN A 490 -7.88 -3.68 -12.07
N ASN A 491 -9.07 -3.19 -11.70
CA ASN A 491 -9.30 -1.85 -11.15
C ASN A 491 -9.73 -1.87 -9.67
N GLY A 492 -9.74 -3.03 -9.02
CA GLY A 492 -9.93 -3.15 -7.57
C GLY A 492 -11.39 -3.15 -7.13
N MET A 493 -12.34 -2.96 -8.05
CA MET A 493 -13.76 -3.10 -7.76
C MET A 493 -14.32 -4.44 -8.28
N HIS A 494 -15.20 -5.05 -7.48
CA HIS A 494 -15.95 -6.21 -7.90
C HIS A 494 -16.79 -5.91 -9.16
N ASP A 495 -16.49 -6.56 -10.30
CA ASP A 495 -17.12 -6.33 -11.61
C ASP A 495 -18.67 -6.17 -11.56
N PRO A 496 -19.44 -6.97 -10.77
CA PRO A 496 -20.89 -6.81 -10.65
C PRO A 496 -21.37 -5.51 -9.99
N PHE A 497 -20.52 -4.84 -9.21
CA PHE A 497 -20.86 -3.67 -8.40
C PHE A 497 -20.41 -2.35 -9.04
N GLU A 498 -19.55 -2.37 -10.06
CA GLU A 498 -19.12 -1.17 -10.83
C GLU A 498 -20.26 -0.29 -11.42
N SER A 499 -21.47 -0.82 -11.48
CA SER A 499 -22.64 -0.11 -12.01
C SER A 499 -23.74 0.10 -10.99
N ASN A 500 -23.51 -0.30 -9.74
CA ASN A 500 -24.39 0.00 -8.65
C ASN A 500 -24.34 1.51 -8.38
N SER A 501 -25.38 1.98 -7.73
CA SER A 501 -25.40 3.30 -7.10
C SER A 501 -25.78 3.03 -5.66
N PRO A 502 -25.29 3.84 -4.72
CA PRO A 502 -25.69 3.69 -3.33
C PRO A 502 -27.21 3.62 -3.19
N ILE A 503 -27.65 2.71 -2.34
CA ILE A 503 -29.07 2.51 -2.05
C ILE A 503 -29.53 3.65 -1.14
N ASP A 504 -30.69 4.21 -1.44
CA ASP A 504 -31.42 5.22 -0.67
C ASP A 504 -32.87 4.70 -0.63
N SER A 505 -33.23 4.09 0.51
CA SER A 505 -34.40 3.23 0.64
C SER A 505 -35.69 4.01 0.90
N ASP A 506 -35.60 5.13 1.61
CA ASP A 506 -36.74 5.99 1.91
C ASP A 506 -36.91 7.16 0.92
N GLY A 507 -35.85 7.50 0.17
CA GLY A 507 -35.82 8.52 -0.87
C GLY A 507 -35.61 9.95 -0.36
N ASP A 508 -35.05 10.13 0.82
CA ASP A 508 -34.80 11.44 1.43
C ASP A 508 -33.51 12.13 0.92
N GLY A 509 -32.60 11.34 0.34
CA GLY A 509 -31.34 11.77 -0.24
C GLY A 509 -30.08 11.39 0.54
N ALA A 510 -30.22 10.79 1.73
CA ALA A 510 -29.16 10.06 2.41
C ALA A 510 -29.11 8.61 1.86
N PRO A 511 -27.94 8.13 1.41
CA PRO A 511 -27.78 6.71 1.16
C PRO A 511 -27.81 5.92 2.47
N ASN A 512 -28.29 4.69 2.43
CA ASN A 512 -28.43 3.80 3.58
C ASN A 512 -27.17 3.71 4.46
N PHE A 513 -25.97 3.64 3.88
CA PHE A 513 -24.69 3.56 4.63
C PHE A 513 -24.30 4.86 5.38
N ARG A 514 -25.20 5.84 5.37
CA ARG A 514 -25.05 7.16 6.01
C ARG A 514 -26.36 7.61 6.67
N ASP A 515 -27.27 6.66 6.91
CA ASP A 515 -28.65 6.89 7.28
C ASP A 515 -29.01 5.98 8.44
N LEU A 516 -29.26 6.59 9.60
CA LEU A 516 -29.54 5.83 10.83
C LEU A 516 -30.97 5.24 10.88
N ASP A 517 -31.87 5.61 9.96
CA ASP A 517 -33.27 5.15 9.87
C ASP A 517 -33.65 4.98 8.38
N SER A 518 -33.01 4.01 7.72
CA SER A 518 -33.05 3.78 6.27
C SER A 518 -34.45 3.58 5.67
N ASP A 519 -35.45 3.20 6.48
CA ASP A 519 -36.84 3.10 6.03
C ASP A 519 -37.79 4.13 6.64
N ASN A 520 -37.28 5.02 7.49
CA ASN A 520 -37.93 6.20 8.04
C ASN A 520 -39.21 5.86 8.81
N ASP A 521 -39.15 4.81 9.61
CA ASP A 521 -40.23 4.30 10.43
C ASP A 521 -40.13 4.76 11.90
N ALA A 522 -39.12 5.57 12.23
CA ALA A 522 -38.79 6.09 13.55
C ALA A 522 -38.16 5.08 14.53
N ASN A 523 -37.72 3.91 14.05
CA ASN A 523 -36.78 3.02 14.72
C ASN A 523 -35.43 3.14 14.04
N PHE A 524 -34.35 3.18 14.83
CA PHE A 524 -33.01 3.18 14.24
C PHE A 524 -32.66 1.82 13.66
N ASP A 525 -31.92 1.81 12.55
CA ASP A 525 -31.50 0.63 11.81
C ASP A 525 -30.80 -0.39 12.73
N VAL A 526 -29.83 0.06 13.53
CA VAL A 526 -29.18 -0.77 14.56
C VAL A 526 -30.14 -1.47 15.53
N ASP A 527 -31.24 -0.81 15.91
CA ASP A 527 -32.23 -1.32 16.86
C ASP A 527 -33.12 -2.40 16.24
N GLU A 528 -33.27 -2.39 14.93
CA GLU A 528 -34.06 -3.33 14.13
C GLU A 528 -33.22 -4.49 13.62
N ALA A 529 -31.97 -4.21 13.21
CA ALA A 529 -30.96 -5.22 12.90
C ALA A 529 -30.72 -6.18 14.08
N ARG A 530 -31.01 -5.74 15.33
CA ARG A 530 -31.08 -6.55 16.56
C ARG A 530 -29.89 -7.49 16.69
N THR A 531 -28.70 -6.93 16.78
CA THR A 531 -27.45 -7.68 16.94
C THR A 531 -27.53 -8.60 18.18
N LYS A 532 -27.26 -9.89 17.97
CA LYS A 532 -27.50 -10.97 18.95
C LYS A 532 -26.17 -11.50 19.48
N ARG A 533 -25.81 -11.17 20.72
CA ARG A 533 -24.58 -11.64 21.37
C ARG A 533 -24.82 -12.65 22.49
N TYR A 534 -24.02 -13.71 22.56
CA TYR A 534 -24.02 -14.62 23.71
C TYR A 534 -22.94 -14.26 24.74
N VAL A 535 -23.29 -13.44 25.73
CA VAL A 535 -22.38 -13.12 26.85
C VAL A 535 -22.60 -14.10 28.00
N PHE A 536 -21.55 -14.87 28.35
CA PHE A 536 -21.59 -15.93 29.38
C PHE A 536 -22.72 -16.97 29.19
N GLY A 537 -23.04 -17.30 27.93
CA GLY A 537 -24.08 -18.27 27.58
C GLY A 537 -25.52 -17.75 27.75
N LYS A 538 -25.70 -16.43 27.90
CA LYS A 538 -26.99 -15.76 27.84
C LYS A 538 -27.04 -14.90 26.58
N LEU A 539 -28.16 -14.97 25.84
CA LEU A 539 -28.44 -14.05 24.75
C LEU A 539 -28.63 -12.63 25.32
N VAL A 540 -27.87 -11.69 24.79
CA VAL A 540 -27.93 -10.26 24.98
C VAL A 540 -28.24 -9.66 23.61
N PHE A 541 -29.11 -8.66 23.60
CA PHE A 541 -29.36 -7.83 22.43
C PHE A 541 -28.53 -6.58 22.67
N ASP A 542 -27.60 -6.30 21.76
CA ASP A 542 -26.86 -5.05 21.78
C ASP A 542 -27.70 -4.06 20.99
N ASN A 543 -28.74 -3.55 21.63
CA ASN A 543 -29.49 -2.40 21.13
C ASN A 543 -28.55 -1.19 21.08
N GLY A 544 -28.56 -0.48 19.97
CA GLY A 544 -27.94 0.83 19.87
C GLY A 544 -28.80 1.86 20.59
N ASP A 545 -28.17 2.93 21.05
CA ASP A 545 -28.79 4.24 20.92
C ASP A 545 -28.11 5.05 19.80
N GLY A 546 -27.34 4.36 18.93
CA GLY A 546 -26.68 4.89 17.72
C GLY A 546 -26.13 6.26 18.00
N ASP A 547 -26.89 7.28 17.67
CA ASP A 547 -26.69 8.67 18.02
C ASP A 547 -27.18 9.08 19.45
N ILE A 548 -26.34 8.90 20.49
CA ILE A 548 -26.65 9.34 21.87
C ILE A 548 -26.74 10.87 21.95
N ASN A 549 -25.94 11.54 21.12
CA ASN A 549 -25.59 12.93 21.30
C ASN A 549 -26.36 13.89 20.37
N GLY A 550 -27.08 13.36 19.39
CA GLY A 550 -27.89 14.07 18.41
C GLY A 550 -27.06 14.68 17.29
N ASP A 551 -25.95 14.06 16.88
CA ASP A 551 -25.09 14.53 15.78
C ASP A 551 -25.21 13.73 14.49
N GLY A 552 -26.11 12.73 14.48
CA GLY A 552 -26.51 12.01 13.28
C GLY A 552 -25.62 10.83 12.90
N VAL A 553 -24.80 10.35 13.83
CA VAL A 553 -23.93 9.18 13.66
C VAL A 553 -23.89 8.33 14.92
N GLY A 554 -23.44 7.09 14.79
CA GLY A 554 -23.19 6.16 15.87
C GLY A 554 -22.14 6.65 16.88
N ASP A 555 -22.49 6.59 18.17
CA ASP A 555 -21.62 6.91 19.29
C ASP A 555 -21.02 5.63 19.88
N GLY A 556 -19.69 5.57 19.93
CA GLY A 556 -19.03 4.40 20.48
C GLY A 556 -17.57 4.61 20.79
N THR A 557 -16.91 3.50 21.10
CA THR A 557 -15.46 3.46 21.12
C THR A 557 -15.08 2.36 20.16
N GLU A 558 -14.55 2.74 19.01
CA GLU A 558 -13.59 1.95 18.27
C GLU A 558 -12.29 2.05 19.09
N SER A 559 -11.74 0.91 19.55
CA SER A 559 -10.44 0.91 20.21
C SER A 559 -9.43 -0.07 19.64
N GLU A 560 -9.85 -0.85 18.65
CA GLU A 560 -9.07 -1.80 17.83
C GLU A 560 -8.01 -2.61 18.56
N ALA A 561 -8.23 -2.80 19.86
CA ALA A 561 -7.28 -3.43 20.74
C ALA A 561 -7.17 -4.95 20.48
N PHE A 562 -7.98 -5.49 19.57
CA PHE A 562 -8.01 -6.91 19.20
C PHE A 562 -7.41 -7.18 17.81
N ARG A 563 -7.25 -6.18 16.93
CA ARG A 563 -6.47 -6.27 15.67
C ARG A 563 -5.02 -5.91 15.91
N GLU A 564 -4.44 -6.64 16.87
CA GLU A 564 -3.00 -6.76 17.06
C GLU A 564 -2.38 -7.52 15.89
N LYS A 565 -2.43 -6.96 14.68
CA LYS A 565 -1.95 -7.62 13.48
C LYS A 565 -0.89 -6.82 12.76
N ASP A 566 0.02 -7.65 12.27
CA ASP A 566 1.31 -7.42 11.67
C ASP A 566 1.17 -7.81 10.21
N ASP A 567 0.53 -6.93 9.43
CA ASP A 567 0.12 -7.23 8.05
C ASP A 567 1.31 -7.45 7.12
N ASP A 568 2.46 -6.86 7.45
CA ASP A 568 3.71 -7.08 6.74
C ASP A 568 4.61 -8.18 7.34
N GLY A 569 4.25 -8.73 8.51
CA GLY A 569 4.94 -9.84 9.16
C GLY A 569 6.25 -9.47 9.87
N ASP A 570 6.45 -8.18 10.19
CA ASP A 570 7.60 -7.59 10.86
C ASP A 570 7.62 -7.74 12.40
N GLY A 571 6.47 -8.05 13.01
CA GLY A 571 6.27 -8.30 14.44
C GLY A 571 5.65 -7.13 15.22
N THR A 572 5.20 -6.07 14.56
CA THR A 572 4.47 -4.91 15.10
C THR A 572 3.03 -4.90 14.61
N VAL A 573 2.19 -4.07 15.22
CA VAL A 573 0.76 -4.01 14.96
C VAL A 573 0.43 -2.66 14.36
N GLU A 574 -0.31 -2.62 13.24
CA GLU A 574 -0.52 -1.39 12.46
C GLU A 574 -1.57 -0.41 13.04
N TYR A 575 -2.46 -0.82 13.96
CA TYR A 575 -3.47 0.02 14.66
C TYR A 575 -4.33 0.93 13.76
N PHE A 576 -4.62 0.54 12.52
CA PHE A 576 -5.78 1.04 11.80
C PHE A 576 -6.95 0.11 12.09
N GLY A 577 -8.09 0.67 12.47
CA GLY A 577 -9.31 -0.10 12.56
C GLY A 577 -9.95 -0.40 11.24
N ASP A 578 -11.03 -1.15 11.30
CA ASP A 578 -11.87 -1.41 10.13
C ASP A 578 -13.14 -0.56 10.11
N GLY A 579 -13.20 0.54 10.86
CA GLY A 579 -14.36 1.43 10.89
C GLY A 579 -15.43 1.01 11.89
N ILE A 580 -15.53 -0.29 12.20
CA ILE A 580 -16.64 -0.84 12.97
C ILE A 580 -16.42 -0.66 14.48
N LEU A 581 -17.36 -0.02 15.18
CA LEU A 581 -17.33 0.08 16.65
C LEU A 581 -17.09 -1.27 17.36
N ASP A 582 -16.20 -1.30 18.37
CA ASP A 582 -15.88 -2.50 19.18
C ASP A 582 -17.11 -3.25 19.76
N LYS A 583 -18.22 -2.54 19.93
CA LYS A 583 -19.48 -3.09 20.46
C LYS A 583 -20.18 -3.98 19.42
N TYR A 584 -20.08 -3.61 18.15
CA TYR A 584 -20.69 -4.26 16.99
C TYR A 584 -19.72 -5.14 16.22
N ASP A 585 -18.43 -4.94 16.44
CA ASP A 585 -17.42 -5.82 15.90
C ASP A 585 -17.32 -7.14 16.68
N TYR A 586 -17.57 -8.22 15.95
CA TYR A 586 -17.56 -9.58 16.45
C TYR A 586 -16.52 -10.45 15.74
N GLY A 587 -15.75 -9.88 14.81
CA GLY A 587 -14.51 -10.43 14.30
C GLY A 587 -13.54 -10.66 15.46
N THR A 588 -12.96 -11.85 15.59
CA THR A 588 -11.97 -12.13 16.67
C THR A 588 -10.66 -12.67 16.15
N GLY A 589 -10.57 -12.83 14.83
CA GLY A 589 -9.42 -13.34 14.13
C GLY A 589 -8.61 -12.22 13.48
N PRO A 590 -7.28 -12.40 13.35
CA PRO A 590 -6.35 -11.43 12.77
C PRO A 590 -6.59 -11.09 11.27
N ASN A 591 -7.64 -11.59 10.63
CA ASN A 591 -7.97 -11.40 9.21
C ASN A 591 -9.50 -11.40 9.00
N GLU A 592 -10.22 -11.10 10.06
CA GLU A 592 -11.68 -11.10 10.06
C GLU A 592 -12.10 -9.63 10.06
N PHE A 593 -12.21 -9.04 8.87
CA PHE A 593 -12.99 -7.83 8.67
C PHE A 593 -14.46 -8.17 9.00
N GLY A 594 -15.06 -7.42 9.92
CA GLY A 594 -16.51 -7.46 10.13
C GLY A 594 -17.09 -8.20 11.34
N ASN A 595 -18.38 -7.93 11.46
CA ASN A 595 -19.43 -8.35 12.39
C ASN A 595 -19.76 -9.86 12.51
N LEU A 596 -18.78 -10.76 12.64
CA LEU A 596 -19.02 -12.21 12.71
C LEU A 596 -20.08 -12.62 13.77
N SER A 597 -21.24 -13.07 13.31
CA SER A 597 -22.43 -13.46 14.10
C SER A 597 -23.50 -12.38 14.30
N GLN A 598 -23.44 -11.26 13.58
CA GLN A 598 -24.67 -10.52 13.25
C GLN A 598 -25.50 -11.34 12.27
N GLY A 599 -26.78 -11.54 12.60
CA GLY A 599 -27.75 -12.22 11.74
C GLY A 599 -27.34 -13.58 11.14
N SER A 600 -27.90 -13.89 9.99
CA SER A 600 -27.53 -15.05 9.18
C SER A 600 -27.84 -14.82 7.70
N ALA A 601 -27.18 -15.60 6.83
CA ALA A 601 -27.40 -15.52 5.39
C ALA A 601 -28.91 -15.59 5.02
N PRO A 602 -29.36 -14.79 4.03
CA PRO A 602 -28.54 -14.00 3.12
C PRO A 602 -28.28 -12.55 3.57
N HIS A 603 -28.97 -12.06 4.60
CA HIS A 603 -28.97 -10.64 4.98
C HIS A 603 -27.93 -10.30 6.04
N TYR A 604 -27.53 -11.28 6.87
CA TYR A 604 -26.57 -11.05 7.97
C TYR A 604 -26.98 -9.98 8.99
N VAL A 605 -28.25 -9.59 8.98
CA VAL A 605 -28.97 -8.85 10.03
C VAL A 605 -30.23 -9.62 10.44
N ASN A 606 -31.05 -9.08 11.35
CA ASN A 606 -32.33 -9.71 11.71
C ASN A 606 -33.35 -9.64 10.55
N ASN A 607 -34.22 -10.64 10.53
CA ASN A 607 -35.32 -10.76 9.59
C ASN A 607 -36.40 -11.61 10.27
N GLU A 608 -37.35 -10.97 10.95
CA GLU A 608 -38.31 -11.61 11.85
C GLU A 608 -39.37 -12.44 11.09
N ASP A 609 -39.88 -11.93 9.98
CA ASP A 609 -40.87 -12.60 9.14
C ASP A 609 -40.26 -13.65 8.16
N ASN A 610 -38.94 -13.63 7.95
CA ASN A 610 -38.19 -14.37 6.92
C ASN A 610 -38.55 -13.96 5.48
N GLY A 611 -38.85 -12.68 5.29
CA GLY A 611 -39.13 -12.01 4.04
C GLY A 611 -37.89 -11.82 3.18
N SER A 612 -38.01 -11.01 2.13
CA SER A 612 -36.88 -10.62 1.27
C SER A 612 -36.24 -9.30 1.68
N ILE A 613 -36.88 -8.59 2.59
CA ILE A 613 -36.45 -7.31 3.14
C ILE A 613 -36.01 -7.62 4.59
N PRO A 614 -34.81 -7.20 5.01
CA PRO A 614 -34.39 -7.30 6.41
C PRO A 614 -35.14 -6.29 7.28
N ASP A 615 -35.16 -6.51 8.60
CA ASP A 615 -36.00 -5.71 9.52
C ASP A 615 -35.72 -4.20 9.42
N TYR A 616 -34.45 -3.77 9.36
CA TYR A 616 -34.06 -2.34 9.24
C TYR A 616 -34.52 -1.64 7.94
N LEU A 617 -35.19 -2.38 7.04
CA LEU A 617 -35.77 -1.83 5.81
C LEU A 617 -37.26 -2.20 5.64
N ASP A 618 -37.83 -2.89 6.62
CA ASP A 618 -39.18 -3.43 6.56
C ASP A 618 -40.12 -2.75 7.56
N LEU A 619 -40.95 -1.85 7.05
CA LEU A 619 -41.99 -1.13 7.79
C LEU A 619 -42.96 -2.00 8.61
N ASP A 620 -43.04 -3.32 8.37
CA ASP A 620 -43.80 -4.30 9.18
C ASP A 620 -42.97 -5.59 9.33
N SER A 621 -41.86 -5.48 10.06
CA SER A 621 -40.83 -6.50 10.31
C SER A 621 -41.38 -7.88 10.70
N ASN A 622 -42.58 -7.94 11.30
CA ASN A 622 -43.19 -9.19 11.77
C ASN A 622 -44.41 -9.66 10.93
N ASP A 623 -44.77 -8.93 9.88
CA ASP A 623 -45.91 -9.14 8.95
C ASP A 623 -47.23 -9.44 9.70
N ASP A 624 -47.50 -8.72 10.80
CA ASP A 624 -48.75 -8.84 11.55
C ASP A 624 -49.85 -7.87 11.09
N GLY A 625 -49.50 -6.94 10.18
CA GLY A 625 -50.37 -5.95 9.59
C GLY A 625 -50.48 -4.65 10.39
N VAL A 626 -49.56 -4.43 11.33
CA VAL A 626 -49.33 -3.17 12.05
C VAL A 626 -47.91 -2.72 11.72
N PHE A 627 -47.77 -1.51 11.18
CA PHE A 627 -46.44 -0.96 10.90
C PHE A 627 -45.65 -0.76 12.19
N ASP A 628 -44.35 -0.91 12.10
CA ASP A 628 -43.43 -0.83 13.23
C ASP A 628 -43.51 0.56 13.91
N ILE A 629 -43.59 1.66 13.14
CA ILE A 629 -43.89 3.02 13.64
C ILE A 629 -45.15 3.12 14.54
N GLU A 630 -46.19 2.32 14.30
CA GLU A 630 -47.42 2.32 15.11
C GLU A 630 -47.21 1.69 16.50
N GLU A 631 -46.12 0.93 16.68
CA GLU A 631 -45.69 0.35 17.94
C GLU A 631 -44.78 1.27 18.75
N THR A 632 -44.31 2.38 18.15
CA THR A 632 -43.40 3.35 18.78
C THR A 632 -44.15 4.51 19.48
N HIS A 633 -43.39 5.45 20.06
CA HIS A 633 -43.94 6.71 20.57
C HIS A 633 -44.19 7.76 19.46
N TYR A 634 -43.77 7.45 18.23
CA TYR A 634 -43.78 8.34 17.08
C TYR A 634 -44.91 8.06 16.08
N ALA A 635 -45.79 7.07 16.34
CA ALA A 635 -47.03 6.77 15.58
C ALA A 635 -47.92 7.98 15.20
N HIS A 636 -47.76 9.13 15.86
CA HIS A 636 -48.49 10.36 15.52
C HIS A 636 -47.86 11.17 14.38
N LEU A 637 -46.66 10.80 13.94
CA LEU A 637 -45.91 11.40 12.84
C LEU A 637 -46.26 10.74 11.48
N ASP A 638 -46.76 9.50 11.49
CA ASP A 638 -47.41 8.86 10.33
C ASP A 638 -48.91 9.26 10.29
N GLY A 639 -49.20 10.43 9.71
CA GLY A 639 -50.57 10.92 9.57
C GLY A 639 -51.34 10.29 8.43
N ASN A 640 -50.66 9.57 7.53
CA ASN A 640 -51.22 9.03 6.30
C ASN A 640 -51.42 7.49 6.36
N ASN A 641 -50.86 6.85 7.38
CA ASN A 641 -50.86 5.41 7.67
C ASN A 641 -50.18 4.60 6.55
N ASP A 642 -48.99 5.01 6.14
CA ASP A 642 -48.13 4.26 5.19
C ASP A 642 -46.88 3.66 5.82
N GLY A 643 -46.70 3.80 7.14
CA GLY A 643 -45.59 3.20 7.89
C GLY A 643 -44.37 4.11 8.02
N LYS A 644 -44.38 5.30 7.39
CA LYS A 644 -43.26 6.24 7.42
C LYS A 644 -43.61 7.54 8.12
N ILE A 645 -42.61 8.28 8.58
CA ILE A 645 -42.82 9.67 9.02
C ILE A 645 -43.27 10.55 7.83
N ASP A 646 -44.31 11.37 8.03
CA ASP A 646 -44.88 12.23 6.96
C ASP A 646 -44.05 13.48 6.62
N ASP A 647 -43.15 13.89 7.53
CA ASP A 647 -42.26 15.02 7.29
C ASP A 647 -41.14 14.56 6.32
N THR A 648 -40.53 15.48 5.58
CA THR A 648 -39.49 15.16 4.59
C THR A 648 -38.32 16.14 4.66
N VAL A 649 -38.16 16.79 5.80
CA VAL A 649 -37.07 17.73 6.03
C VAL A 649 -36.11 17.05 6.98
N ASP A 650 -35.01 16.55 6.44
CA ASP A 650 -33.79 16.24 7.18
C ASP A 650 -32.77 17.35 6.88
N SER A 651 -32.28 18.02 7.92
CA SER A 651 -31.38 19.17 7.79
C SER A 651 -29.96 18.82 8.23
N ASP A 652 -29.82 17.68 8.89
CA ASP A 652 -28.67 17.12 9.57
C ASP A 652 -28.00 16.11 8.65
N GLY A 653 -28.79 15.41 7.83
CA GLY A 653 -28.36 14.26 7.05
C GLY A 653 -28.37 12.97 7.87
N ASP A 654 -29.14 12.89 8.96
CA ASP A 654 -29.11 11.79 9.93
C ASP A 654 -30.17 10.70 9.68
N GLY A 655 -30.88 10.78 8.55
CA GLY A 655 -31.97 9.85 8.24
C GLY A 655 -33.26 10.12 9.01
N LEU A 656 -33.19 10.99 10.02
CA LEU A 656 -34.34 11.37 10.82
C LEU A 656 -34.91 12.70 10.38
N VAL A 657 -36.22 12.73 10.34
CA VAL A 657 -36.90 13.98 10.02
C VAL A 657 -36.83 14.93 11.20
N ASN A 658 -36.10 16.04 11.03
CA ASN A 658 -35.90 17.17 11.97
C ASN A 658 -36.76 17.08 13.25
N SER A 659 -36.16 16.60 14.35
CA SER A 659 -36.85 16.38 15.64
C SER A 659 -36.96 17.61 16.57
#